data_AF-A0A8F4XMV5-F1
#
_entry.id   AF-A0A8F4XMV5-F1
#
_cell.length_a   1.000
_cell.length_b   1.000
_cell.length_c   1.000
_cell.angle_alpha   90.00
_cell.angle_beta   90.00
_cell.angle_gamma   90.00
#
_symmetry.space_group_name_H-M   'P 1'
#
loop_
_entity.id
_entity.type
_entity.pdbx_description
1 polymer ?
#
loop_
_entity_poly.entity_id
_entity_poly.type
_entity_poly.pdbx_seq_one_letter_code
_entity_poly.pdbx_strand_id
1 'polypeptide(L)'
;MNSKKKETKVKVLVDRDNINTTSFEKWAKPGHFSRTLSKGPKTTTWIWNLHADAHDFDSQTKSLEEVSRKIFSAHFGQLAIIFLWISGMHFHGAYFSNYLAWLNNPTAIKPSAQVVWPIVGQEILNGDVGGNFQGVQITSGFFQLWRAEGITSEIELYWTAIGGLIMSGLMLFGGWFHYHKAAPKLEWFQNVESMLNHHLSGLLGLGCLAWSGHQIHIALPINKLLDAGVASQEIPLPYEFLINRELIGQLYPSFKQGLVPFFSFNWSEYSDFLTFKGGLNPVTGGLWLSDTAHHHLALAVLFIVAGHMYRTNWGIGHSMKEILEAHKGPFTGAGHTGLYEILTTSWHAQLAINLAMIGSLSIIVAHHMYAMPPYPYIATDYATQLSLFTHHMWIGGFCVVGGAAHGAIFMVRDYNPAKNYNNLLDRVVRHRDSIISHLNWVCIFLGFHSFGLYIHNDTMRALGRAPDMFSDTGIPLKPIFAQTIQNLHLIAPTNTAPNALTTASYIFGGDIVSVGSKIAIMPMKLGTADFMVHHIHAFTIHVTVLILLKGVLYARSSKLIPDKANLGFRFPCDGPGRGGTCQVSAWDHVFLGLFWMYNSISVVIFHFSWKMQSDIWGSIAPTGTVSHITGGNFAQSALTINGWLRDFLWAQASQVIQSYGSALSAYGLIFLGAHFIWAFSLMFLFSGRGYWQELIESIVWAHNKIKVAPAIQPRALSITQGRAVGLAHYLLGGIGTTWSFFLARIISVG
;
A
#
# COMPACT_ATOMS: atom_id res chain seq x y z
N MET A 1 27.90 -29.10 -35.76
CA MET A 1 26.58 -28.95 -36.40
C MET A 1 25.61 -28.34 -35.39
N ASN A 2 25.47 -27.02 -35.40
CA ASN A 2 24.63 -26.28 -34.46
C ASN A 2 23.17 -26.32 -34.91
N SER A 3 22.36 -27.13 -34.23
CA SER A 3 20.90 -26.99 -34.23
C SER A 3 20.56 -25.63 -33.62
N LYS A 4 20.36 -24.61 -34.47
CA LYS A 4 19.63 -23.41 -34.09
C LYS A 4 18.22 -23.87 -33.70
N LYS A 5 17.96 -24.03 -32.40
CA LYS A 5 16.59 -24.12 -31.88
C LYS A 5 15.83 -22.94 -32.49
N LYS A 6 14.81 -23.21 -33.32
CA LYS A 6 13.88 -22.18 -33.76
C LYS A 6 13.25 -21.57 -32.50
N GLU A 7 13.65 -20.36 -32.14
CA GLU A 7 13.00 -19.58 -31.10
C GLU A 7 11.53 -19.38 -31.48
N THR A 8 10.63 -19.55 -30.51
CA THR A 8 9.19 -19.37 -30.68
C THR A 8 8.90 -17.89 -30.94
N LYS A 9 8.36 -17.58 -32.12
CA LYS A 9 8.00 -16.20 -32.48
C LYS A 9 6.86 -15.69 -31.59
N VAL A 10 6.97 -14.46 -31.10
CA VAL A 10 5.89 -13.73 -30.44
C VAL A 10 4.72 -13.59 -31.42
N LYS A 11 3.57 -14.16 -31.05
CA LYS A 11 2.33 -14.11 -31.84
C LYS A 11 1.13 -14.01 -30.91
N VAL A 12 0.08 -13.33 -31.36
CA VAL A 12 -1.21 -13.33 -30.68
C VAL A 12 -1.98 -14.57 -31.13
N LEU A 13 -2.27 -15.45 -30.18
CA LEU A 13 -3.04 -16.67 -30.41
C LEU A 13 -4.26 -16.66 -29.49
N VAL A 14 -5.45 -16.73 -30.08
CA VAL A 14 -6.73 -16.72 -29.36
C VAL A 14 -7.62 -17.84 -29.87
N ASP A 15 -8.40 -18.43 -28.97
CA ASP A 15 -9.53 -19.29 -29.33
C ASP A 15 -10.78 -18.43 -29.47
N ARG A 16 -11.45 -18.55 -30.62
CA ARG A 16 -12.73 -17.88 -30.90
C ARG A 16 -13.87 -18.68 -30.27
N ASP A 17 -14.78 -17.98 -29.59
CA ASP A 17 -15.95 -18.54 -28.92
C ASP A 17 -15.59 -19.68 -27.93
N ASN A 18 -14.58 -19.44 -27.09
CA ASN A 18 -14.13 -20.37 -26.04
C ASN A 18 -15.29 -20.92 -25.16
N ILE A 19 -16.33 -20.11 -24.95
CA ILE A 19 -17.60 -20.56 -24.36
C ILE A 19 -18.71 -20.26 -25.37
N ASN A 20 -19.22 -21.31 -26.03
CA ASN A 20 -20.16 -21.24 -27.16
C ASN A 20 -21.40 -20.36 -26.91
N THR A 21 -21.90 -20.28 -25.67
CA THR A 21 -23.02 -19.39 -25.29
C THR A 21 -22.77 -18.74 -23.93
N THR A 22 -22.87 -17.41 -23.86
CA THR A 22 -22.92 -16.70 -22.57
C THR A 22 -24.31 -16.92 -21.97
N SER A 23 -24.39 -17.64 -20.84
CA SER A 23 -25.64 -18.11 -20.25
C SER A 23 -25.66 -17.95 -18.74
N PHE A 24 -26.83 -17.61 -18.19
CA PHE A 24 -27.09 -17.53 -16.75
C PHE A 24 -27.26 -18.90 -16.08
N GLU A 25 -27.23 -20.02 -16.83
CA GLU A 25 -27.44 -21.37 -16.27
C GLU A 25 -26.48 -21.69 -15.10
N LYS A 26 -25.21 -21.30 -15.22
CA LYS A 26 -24.20 -21.53 -14.17
C LYS A 26 -24.42 -20.66 -12.92
N TRP A 27 -25.09 -19.51 -13.05
CA TRP A 27 -25.41 -18.64 -11.91
C TRP A 27 -26.47 -19.29 -11.01
N ALA A 28 -27.43 -20.00 -11.62
CA ALA A 28 -28.44 -20.78 -10.90
C ALA A 28 -27.87 -22.03 -10.18
N LYS A 29 -26.59 -22.35 -10.37
CA LYS A 29 -25.88 -23.49 -9.76
C LYS A 29 -24.68 -22.98 -8.93
N PRO A 30 -24.89 -22.40 -7.74
CA PRO A 30 -23.77 -21.90 -6.94
C PRO A 30 -22.82 -23.06 -6.58
N GLY A 31 -21.52 -22.82 -6.72
CA GLY A 31 -20.48 -23.84 -6.53
C GLY A 31 -20.24 -24.73 -7.75
N HIS A 32 -20.80 -24.43 -8.92
CA HIS A 32 -20.58 -25.19 -10.17
C HIS A 32 -19.10 -25.38 -10.52
N PHE A 33 -18.23 -24.47 -10.08
CA PHE A 33 -16.78 -24.51 -10.31
C PHE A 33 -16.06 -25.57 -9.48
N SER A 34 -16.71 -26.14 -8.46
CA SER A 34 -16.14 -27.15 -7.58
C SER A 34 -17.00 -28.41 -7.57
N ARG A 35 -16.41 -29.55 -7.91
CA ARG A 35 -17.08 -30.86 -7.87
C ARG A 35 -17.51 -31.26 -6.45
N THR A 36 -16.86 -30.73 -5.41
CA THR A 36 -17.23 -31.00 -4.02
C THR A 36 -18.47 -30.20 -3.61
N LEU A 37 -18.62 -28.98 -4.13
CA LEU A 37 -19.75 -28.10 -3.84
C LEU A 37 -20.97 -28.35 -4.75
N SER A 38 -20.77 -28.87 -5.97
CA SER A 38 -21.86 -29.09 -6.93
C SER A 38 -22.96 -30.05 -6.48
N LYS A 39 -22.74 -30.83 -5.40
CA LYS A 39 -23.74 -31.73 -4.79
C LYS A 39 -24.79 -31.01 -3.93
N GLY A 40 -24.68 -29.69 -3.75
CA GLY A 40 -25.62 -28.87 -2.99
C GLY A 40 -25.36 -28.79 -1.48
N PRO A 41 -26.02 -27.86 -0.78
CA PRO A 41 -25.77 -27.54 0.62
C PRO A 41 -26.38 -28.57 1.58
N LYS A 42 -25.57 -29.51 2.06
CA LYS A 42 -25.98 -30.42 3.16
C LYS A 42 -25.78 -29.83 4.56
N THR A 43 -24.77 -28.97 4.70
CA THR A 43 -24.43 -28.31 5.97
C THR A 43 -24.09 -26.84 5.71
N THR A 44 -24.18 -25.99 6.73
CA THR A 44 -23.82 -24.56 6.61
C THR A 44 -22.35 -24.34 6.21
N THR A 45 -21.46 -25.30 6.45
CA THR A 45 -20.06 -25.29 5.98
C THR A 45 -19.96 -25.11 4.46
N TRP A 46 -20.93 -25.64 3.71
CA TRP A 46 -20.98 -25.52 2.25
C TRP A 46 -21.03 -24.05 1.81
N ILE A 47 -21.80 -23.22 2.53
CA ILE A 47 -21.94 -21.80 2.23
C ILE A 47 -20.59 -21.11 2.40
N TRP A 48 -19.87 -21.41 3.48
CA TRP A 48 -18.55 -20.81 3.71
C TRP A 48 -17.51 -21.25 2.67
N ASN A 49 -17.50 -22.52 2.30
CA ASN A 49 -16.57 -23.03 1.28
C ASN A 49 -16.87 -22.46 -0.12
N LEU A 50 -18.15 -22.21 -0.44
CA LEU A 50 -18.54 -21.52 -1.66
C LEU A 50 -17.82 -20.17 -1.81
N HIS A 51 -17.74 -19.39 -0.75
CA HIS A 51 -17.04 -18.09 -0.76
C HIS A 51 -15.52 -18.26 -0.71
N ALA A 52 -15.02 -19.16 0.15
CA ALA A 52 -13.59 -19.33 0.40
C ALA A 52 -12.81 -19.90 -0.79
N ASP A 53 -13.48 -20.62 -1.70
CA ASP A 53 -12.87 -21.32 -2.84
C ASP A 53 -13.23 -20.68 -4.20
N ALA A 54 -13.99 -19.57 -4.20
CA ALA A 54 -14.48 -18.91 -5.41
C ALA A 54 -13.36 -18.43 -6.34
N HIS A 55 -12.28 -17.88 -5.77
CA HIS A 55 -11.11 -17.39 -6.51
C HIS A 55 -9.89 -18.33 -6.41
N ASP A 56 -10.05 -19.54 -5.86
CA ASP A 56 -9.01 -20.57 -5.88
C ASP A 56 -9.04 -21.32 -7.23
N PHE A 57 -8.68 -20.64 -8.31
CA PHE A 57 -8.86 -21.13 -9.69
C PHE A 57 -8.13 -22.45 -9.97
N ASP A 58 -6.97 -22.68 -9.36
CA ASP A 58 -6.20 -23.92 -9.51
C ASP A 58 -6.92 -25.14 -8.91
N SER A 59 -7.78 -24.92 -7.90
CA SER A 59 -8.59 -25.99 -7.32
C SER A 59 -9.77 -26.40 -8.23
N GLN A 60 -10.17 -25.51 -9.15
CA GLN A 60 -11.35 -25.68 -10.01
C GLN A 60 -11.03 -26.48 -11.27
N THR A 61 -9.82 -26.35 -11.81
CA THR A 61 -9.38 -26.99 -13.06
C THR A 61 -7.88 -27.28 -13.02
N LYS A 62 -7.44 -28.34 -13.70
CA LYS A 62 -6.01 -28.66 -13.85
C LYS A 62 -5.36 -27.96 -15.05
N SER A 63 -6.15 -27.26 -15.87
CA SER A 63 -5.65 -26.55 -17.05
C SER A 63 -5.06 -25.19 -16.66
N LEU A 64 -3.74 -25.06 -16.73
CA LEU A 64 -3.06 -23.78 -16.51
C LEU A 64 -3.53 -22.70 -17.51
N GLU A 65 -3.90 -23.10 -18.71
CA GLU A 65 -4.45 -22.19 -19.72
C GLU A 65 -5.80 -21.61 -19.28
N GLU A 66 -6.71 -22.44 -18.76
CA GLU A 66 -8.01 -21.98 -18.25
C GLU A 66 -7.84 -21.09 -17.02
N VAL A 67 -6.93 -21.44 -16.11
CA VAL A 67 -6.55 -20.59 -14.96
C VAL A 67 -6.05 -19.23 -15.44
N SER A 68 -5.13 -19.20 -16.41
CA SER A 68 -4.57 -17.97 -16.97
C SER A 68 -5.66 -17.07 -17.57
N ARG A 69 -6.62 -17.67 -18.29
CA ARG A 69 -7.79 -16.96 -18.86
C ARG A 69 -8.69 -16.37 -17.77
N LYS A 70 -8.97 -17.12 -16.70
CA LYS A 70 -9.74 -16.64 -15.54
C LYS A 70 -9.05 -15.46 -14.85
N ILE A 71 -7.74 -15.58 -14.60
CA ILE A 71 -6.92 -14.52 -13.99
C ILE A 71 -6.97 -13.26 -14.85
N PHE A 72 -6.74 -13.38 -16.16
CA PHE A 72 -6.75 -12.24 -17.08
C PHE A 72 -8.10 -11.52 -17.12
N SER A 73 -9.20 -12.27 -17.18
CA SER A 73 -10.55 -11.69 -17.11
C SER A 73 -10.83 -11.04 -15.75
N ALA A 74 -10.39 -11.66 -14.65
CA ALA A 74 -10.54 -11.09 -13.31
C ALA A 74 -9.74 -9.78 -13.13
N HIS A 75 -8.58 -9.64 -13.76
CA HIS A 75 -7.83 -8.38 -13.77
C HIS A 75 -8.64 -7.24 -14.40
N PHE A 76 -9.32 -7.49 -15.52
CA PHE A 76 -10.23 -6.51 -16.12
C PHE A 76 -11.40 -6.16 -15.19
N GLY A 77 -11.99 -7.15 -14.52
CA GLY A 77 -13.02 -6.93 -13.51
C GLY A 77 -12.53 -6.03 -12.37
N GLN A 78 -11.31 -6.26 -11.87
CA GLN A 78 -10.70 -5.42 -10.83
C GLN A 78 -10.42 -4.00 -11.35
N LEU A 79 -9.90 -3.84 -12.57
CA LEU A 79 -9.68 -2.52 -13.18
C LEU A 79 -10.99 -1.75 -13.35
N ALA A 80 -12.08 -2.42 -13.71
CA ALA A 80 -13.39 -1.79 -13.81
C ALA A 80 -13.86 -1.22 -12.46
N ILE A 81 -13.64 -1.95 -11.36
CA ILE A 81 -13.97 -1.47 -10.02
C ILE A 81 -13.10 -0.26 -9.64
N ILE A 82 -11.80 -0.30 -9.97
CA ILE A 82 -10.89 0.83 -9.73
C ILE A 82 -11.36 2.08 -10.50
N PHE A 83 -11.67 1.95 -11.79
CA PHE A 83 -12.18 3.08 -12.59
C PHE A 83 -13.52 3.60 -12.10
N LEU A 84 -14.42 2.71 -11.64
CA LEU A 84 -15.69 3.12 -11.04
C LEU A 84 -15.48 3.88 -9.74
N TRP A 85 -14.53 3.44 -8.91
CA TRP A 85 -14.15 4.14 -7.68
C TRP A 85 -13.56 5.52 -7.98
N ILE A 86 -12.59 5.62 -8.90
CA ILE A 86 -12.01 6.91 -9.33
C ILE A 86 -13.10 7.84 -9.89
N SER A 87 -13.98 7.30 -10.73
CA SER A 87 -15.13 8.04 -11.28
C SER A 87 -16.02 8.60 -10.16
N GLY A 88 -16.35 7.77 -9.16
CA GLY A 88 -17.12 8.20 -7.99
C GLY A 88 -16.43 9.32 -7.20
N MET A 89 -15.10 9.25 -7.00
CA MET A 89 -14.37 10.30 -6.29
C MET A 89 -14.45 11.65 -7.02
N HIS A 90 -14.31 11.66 -8.34
CA HIS A 90 -14.44 12.88 -9.16
C HIS A 90 -15.89 13.39 -9.19
N PHE A 91 -16.88 12.48 -9.28
CA PHE A 91 -18.29 12.85 -9.26
C PHE A 91 -18.69 13.52 -7.93
N HIS A 92 -18.23 12.97 -6.82
CA HIS A 92 -18.42 13.57 -5.49
C HIS A 92 -17.74 14.95 -5.38
N GLY A 93 -16.54 15.08 -5.94
CA GLY A 93 -15.85 16.37 -6.08
C GLY A 93 -16.66 17.40 -6.89
N ALA A 94 -17.33 16.97 -7.96
CA ALA A 94 -18.09 17.87 -8.82
C ALA A 94 -19.40 18.36 -8.20
N TYR A 95 -20.14 17.51 -7.47
CA TYR A 95 -21.52 17.83 -7.03
C TYR A 95 -21.70 18.07 -5.53
N PHE A 96 -20.84 17.50 -4.68
CA PHE A 96 -21.06 17.46 -3.23
C PHE A 96 -19.85 17.97 -2.45
N SER A 97 -19.12 18.92 -3.03
CA SER A 97 -17.86 19.39 -2.48
C SER A 97 -17.77 20.91 -2.41
N ASN A 98 -16.79 21.39 -1.64
CA ASN A 98 -16.41 22.80 -1.60
C ASN A 98 -15.13 23.09 -2.40
N TYR A 99 -14.85 22.31 -3.46
CA TYR A 99 -13.59 22.37 -4.21
C TYR A 99 -13.25 23.78 -4.72
N LEU A 100 -14.19 24.48 -5.34
CA LEU A 100 -13.98 25.84 -5.84
C LEU A 100 -13.70 26.85 -4.73
N ALA A 101 -14.41 26.75 -3.62
CA ALA A 101 -14.18 27.60 -2.46
C ALA A 101 -12.77 27.33 -1.89
N TRP A 102 -12.41 26.06 -1.73
CA TRP A 102 -11.09 25.64 -1.30
C TRP A 102 -9.98 26.09 -2.24
N LEU A 103 -10.18 26.01 -3.56
CA LEU A 103 -9.17 26.41 -4.54
C LEU A 103 -8.79 27.89 -4.41
N ASN A 104 -9.76 28.74 -4.05
CA ASN A 104 -9.57 30.17 -3.81
C ASN A 104 -8.95 30.49 -2.44
N ASN A 105 -9.09 29.62 -1.43
CA ASN A 105 -8.45 29.78 -0.13
C ASN A 105 -8.02 28.43 0.49
N PRO A 106 -6.96 27.80 -0.06
CA PRO A 106 -6.58 26.44 0.29
C PRO A 106 -5.96 26.32 1.69
N THR A 107 -5.57 27.45 2.29
CA THR A 107 -4.98 27.51 3.63
C THR A 107 -6.01 27.54 4.75
N ALA A 108 -7.18 28.14 4.52
CA ALA A 108 -8.19 28.33 5.56
C ALA A 108 -9.35 27.32 5.44
N ILE A 109 -9.80 27.02 4.22
CA ILE A 109 -10.93 26.13 3.98
C ILE A 109 -10.49 24.68 4.08
N LYS A 110 -11.30 23.82 4.69
CA LYS A 110 -11.02 22.39 4.80
C LYS A 110 -11.65 21.63 3.63
N PRO A 111 -10.92 20.67 3.01
CA PRO A 111 -11.49 19.83 1.95
C PRO A 111 -12.69 19.02 2.43
N SER A 112 -13.81 19.10 1.73
CA SER A 112 -15.01 18.29 1.99
C SER A 112 -15.67 17.89 0.67
N ALA A 113 -16.04 16.62 0.53
CA ALA A 113 -16.68 16.07 -0.68
C ALA A 113 -17.80 15.05 -0.39
N GLN A 114 -18.29 15.03 0.85
CA GLN A 114 -19.37 14.16 1.27
C GLN A 114 -20.35 14.94 2.15
N VAL A 115 -21.63 14.87 1.80
CA VAL A 115 -22.73 15.50 2.55
C VAL A 115 -23.68 14.41 3.01
N VAL A 116 -24.02 14.44 4.30
CA VAL A 116 -24.89 13.45 4.96
C VAL A 116 -26.34 13.93 4.92
N TRP A 117 -27.27 13.02 4.63
CA TRP A 117 -28.71 13.35 4.62
C TRP A 117 -29.28 13.57 6.03
N PRO A 118 -30.20 14.55 6.21
CA PRO A 118 -30.83 14.85 7.49
C PRO A 118 -32.01 13.90 7.76
N ILE A 119 -31.75 12.82 8.51
CA ILE A 119 -32.77 11.77 8.78
C ILE A 119 -32.96 11.55 10.28
N VAL A 120 -31.87 11.28 11.01
CA VAL A 120 -31.90 10.85 12.42
C VAL A 120 -31.01 11.70 13.33
N GLY A 121 -30.74 12.95 12.95
CA GLY A 121 -29.74 13.81 13.62
C GLY A 121 -28.32 13.63 13.10
N GLN A 122 -28.10 12.73 12.13
CA GLN A 122 -26.79 12.46 11.52
C GLN A 122 -26.26 13.63 10.65
N GLU A 123 -27.11 14.60 10.31
CA GLU A 123 -26.68 15.85 9.69
C GLU A 123 -25.74 16.68 10.57
N ILE A 124 -25.64 16.39 11.88
CA ILE A 124 -24.59 16.92 12.75
C ILE A 124 -23.18 16.65 12.20
N LEU A 125 -23.01 15.58 11.40
CA LEU A 125 -21.75 15.22 10.73
C LEU A 125 -21.37 16.19 9.60
N ASN A 126 -22.31 17.01 9.10
CA ASN A 126 -22.03 18.09 8.17
C ASN A 126 -21.44 19.28 8.94
N GLY A 127 -20.17 19.15 9.32
CA GLY A 127 -19.44 20.21 10.01
C GLY A 127 -19.21 21.43 9.12
N ASP A 128 -19.10 22.62 9.72
CA ASP A 128 -18.67 23.82 9.00
C ASP A 128 -17.18 23.69 8.64
N VAL A 129 -16.91 23.57 7.35
CA VAL A 129 -15.57 23.41 6.77
C VAL A 129 -15.06 24.71 6.12
N GLY A 130 -15.82 25.80 6.25
CA GLY A 130 -15.56 27.07 5.58
C GLY A 130 -16.06 27.11 4.13
N GLY A 131 -16.05 28.31 3.54
CA GLY A 131 -16.52 28.53 2.17
C GLY A 131 -18.04 28.43 2.02
N ASN A 132 -18.80 28.74 3.08
CA ASN A 132 -20.26 28.57 3.15
C ASN A 132 -20.73 27.14 2.82
N PHE A 133 -19.92 26.13 3.16
CA PHE A 133 -20.22 24.73 2.92
C PHE A 133 -20.19 23.93 4.21
N GLN A 134 -21.12 22.99 4.33
CA GLN A 134 -21.20 22.06 5.45
C GLN A 134 -21.14 20.62 4.94
N GLY A 135 -20.25 19.82 5.51
CA GLY A 135 -20.05 18.44 5.09
C GLY A 135 -19.00 17.71 5.91
N VAL A 136 -18.69 16.49 5.50
CA VAL A 136 -17.65 15.68 6.14
C VAL A 136 -16.29 16.05 5.56
N GLN A 137 -15.39 16.53 6.42
CA GLN A 137 -14.00 16.79 6.04
C GLN A 137 -13.31 15.51 5.56
N ILE A 138 -12.78 15.54 4.34
CA ILE A 138 -12.06 14.42 3.73
C ILE A 138 -10.55 14.54 3.99
N THR A 139 -9.85 13.41 4.07
CA THR A 139 -8.40 13.33 4.32
C THR A 139 -7.66 12.50 3.28
N SER A 140 -8.26 12.34 2.09
CA SER A 140 -7.75 11.55 0.97
C SER A 140 -6.78 12.31 0.07
N GLY A 141 -6.72 13.64 0.17
CA GLY A 141 -5.82 14.48 -0.64
C GLY A 141 -6.27 14.75 -2.08
N PHE A 142 -7.52 14.42 -2.43
CA PHE A 142 -8.02 14.64 -3.81
C PHE A 142 -8.03 16.11 -4.23
N PHE A 143 -8.30 17.05 -3.33
CA PHE A 143 -8.31 18.47 -3.67
C PHE A 143 -6.92 18.97 -4.08
N GLN A 144 -5.89 18.57 -3.32
CA GLN A 144 -4.50 18.89 -3.62
C GLN A 144 -4.02 18.20 -4.90
N LEU A 145 -4.46 16.97 -5.16
CA LEU A 145 -4.25 16.27 -6.42
C LEU A 145 -4.85 17.06 -7.59
N TRP A 146 -6.16 17.35 -7.57
CA TRP A 146 -6.85 18.05 -8.66
C TRP A 146 -6.26 19.43 -8.95
N ARG A 147 -5.87 20.18 -7.92
CA ARG A 147 -5.13 21.45 -8.10
C ARG A 147 -3.81 21.22 -8.83
N ALA A 148 -3.04 20.21 -8.43
CA ALA A 148 -1.77 19.87 -9.09
C ALA A 148 -1.96 19.41 -10.54
N GLU A 149 -3.14 18.93 -10.92
CA GLU A 149 -3.50 18.54 -12.29
C GLU A 149 -3.91 19.74 -13.16
N GLY A 150 -4.21 20.89 -12.54
CA GLY A 150 -4.68 22.10 -13.21
C GLY A 150 -6.21 22.18 -13.34
N ILE A 151 -6.97 21.41 -12.54
CA ILE A 151 -8.43 21.47 -12.54
C ILE A 151 -8.89 22.73 -11.81
N THR A 152 -9.63 23.61 -12.48
CA THR A 152 -10.09 24.89 -11.92
C THR A 152 -11.61 24.99 -11.80
N SER A 153 -12.35 23.98 -12.30
CA SER A 153 -13.82 23.99 -12.34
C SER A 153 -14.47 22.64 -12.02
N GLU A 154 -15.69 22.68 -11.50
CA GLU A 154 -16.49 21.46 -11.23
C GLU A 154 -16.89 20.71 -12.50
N ILE A 155 -17.01 21.42 -13.63
CA ILE A 155 -17.37 20.81 -14.91
C ILE A 155 -16.26 19.89 -15.43
N GLU A 156 -14.99 20.21 -15.18
CA GLU A 156 -13.85 19.35 -15.51
C GLU A 156 -13.88 18.06 -14.68
N LEU A 157 -14.17 18.15 -13.38
CA LEU A 157 -14.36 16.97 -12.52
C LEU A 157 -15.50 16.08 -13.00
N TYR A 158 -16.62 16.68 -13.42
CA TYR A 158 -17.75 15.97 -13.98
C TYR A 158 -17.39 15.18 -15.23
N TRP A 159 -16.71 15.80 -16.20
CA TRP A 159 -16.29 15.11 -17.43
C TRP A 159 -15.26 14.02 -17.17
N THR A 160 -14.34 14.23 -16.23
CA THR A 160 -13.40 13.19 -15.77
C THR A 160 -14.14 12.01 -15.15
N ALA A 161 -15.19 12.26 -14.35
CA ALA A 161 -16.02 11.21 -13.78
C ALA A 161 -16.73 10.37 -14.86
N ILE A 162 -17.32 11.01 -15.86
CA ILE A 162 -17.96 10.31 -16.99
C ILE A 162 -16.93 9.50 -17.80
N GLY A 163 -15.74 10.08 -18.05
CA GLY A 163 -14.65 9.36 -18.71
C GLY A 163 -14.23 8.10 -17.94
N GLY A 164 -14.08 8.21 -16.61
CA GLY A 164 -13.78 7.07 -15.74
C GLY A 164 -14.88 6.00 -15.77
N LEU A 165 -16.16 6.39 -15.81
CA LEU A 165 -17.28 5.46 -15.90
C LEU A 165 -17.30 4.71 -17.24
N ILE A 166 -17.05 5.41 -18.35
CA ILE A 166 -16.93 4.79 -19.68
C ILE A 166 -15.77 3.79 -19.68
N MET A 167 -14.61 4.17 -19.12
CA MET A 167 -13.46 3.27 -18.98
C MET A 167 -13.79 2.04 -18.13
N SER A 168 -14.56 2.19 -17.05
CA SER A 168 -15.06 1.06 -16.25
C SER A 168 -15.90 0.10 -17.10
N GLY A 169 -16.84 0.61 -17.90
CA GLY A 169 -17.62 -0.19 -18.85
C GLY A 169 -16.77 -0.90 -19.90
N LEU A 170 -15.75 -0.22 -20.45
CA LEU A 170 -14.79 -0.80 -21.40
C LEU A 170 -13.96 -1.91 -20.77
N MET A 171 -13.53 -1.76 -19.51
CA MET A 171 -12.80 -2.81 -18.80
C MET A 171 -13.68 -4.04 -18.55
N LEU A 172 -14.95 -3.86 -18.13
CA LEU A 172 -15.90 -4.98 -17.99
C LEU A 172 -16.11 -5.71 -19.31
N PHE A 173 -16.30 -4.97 -20.40
CA PHE A 173 -16.42 -5.55 -21.74
C PHE A 173 -15.15 -6.29 -22.15
N GLY A 174 -13.96 -5.73 -21.90
CA GLY A 174 -12.67 -6.37 -22.17
C GLY A 174 -12.51 -7.70 -21.43
N GLY A 175 -12.89 -7.74 -20.14
CA GLY A 175 -12.86 -8.97 -19.33
C GLY A 175 -13.80 -10.05 -19.87
N TRP A 176 -15.03 -9.69 -20.26
CA TRP A 176 -15.96 -10.62 -20.89
C TRP A 176 -15.45 -11.10 -22.26
N PHE A 177 -14.97 -10.18 -23.09
CA PHE A 177 -14.50 -10.45 -24.45
C PHE A 177 -13.31 -11.42 -24.45
N HIS A 178 -12.31 -11.18 -23.61
CA HIS A 178 -11.11 -12.02 -23.52
C HIS A 178 -11.29 -13.32 -22.73
N TYR A 179 -12.50 -13.60 -22.21
CA TYR A 179 -12.81 -14.89 -21.60
C TYR A 179 -13.76 -15.73 -22.45
N HIS A 180 -14.83 -15.11 -22.96
CA HIS A 180 -15.89 -15.80 -23.70
C HIS A 180 -15.66 -15.82 -25.22
N LYS A 181 -15.12 -14.74 -25.80
CA LYS A 181 -15.07 -14.55 -27.26
C LYS A 181 -13.69 -14.75 -27.87
N ALA A 182 -12.65 -14.15 -27.30
CA ALA A 182 -11.28 -14.21 -27.81
C ALA A 182 -10.32 -14.54 -26.67
N ALA A 183 -10.36 -15.80 -26.22
CA ALA A 183 -9.58 -16.26 -25.08
C ALA A 183 -8.13 -16.53 -25.48
N PRO A 184 -7.13 -15.85 -24.90
CA PRO A 184 -5.74 -16.06 -25.28
C PRO A 184 -5.23 -17.46 -24.93
N LYS A 185 -4.29 -17.97 -25.74
CA LYS A 185 -3.62 -19.25 -25.48
C LYS A 185 -2.51 -19.11 -24.43
N LEU A 186 -2.15 -20.22 -23.79
CA LEU A 186 -1.10 -20.24 -22.76
C LEU A 186 0.25 -19.67 -23.26
N GLU A 187 0.61 -19.95 -24.52
CA GLU A 187 1.84 -19.44 -25.14
C GLU A 187 1.90 -17.91 -25.18
N TRP A 188 0.74 -17.23 -25.28
CA TRP A 188 0.68 -15.77 -25.21
C TRP A 188 0.98 -15.26 -23.79
N PHE A 189 0.41 -15.88 -22.77
CA PHE A 189 0.66 -15.54 -21.36
C PHE A 189 2.11 -15.78 -20.94
N GLN A 190 2.75 -16.81 -21.51
CA GLN A 190 4.13 -17.17 -21.21
C GLN A 190 5.17 -16.33 -21.97
N ASN A 191 4.73 -15.36 -22.79
CA ASN A 191 5.61 -14.48 -23.54
C ASN A 191 6.16 -13.34 -22.68
N VAL A 192 7.01 -13.69 -21.72
CA VAL A 192 7.49 -12.79 -20.67
C VAL A 192 8.39 -11.67 -21.21
N GLU A 193 9.20 -11.92 -22.24
CA GLU A 193 10.00 -10.88 -22.88
C GLU A 193 9.12 -9.81 -23.54
N SER A 194 8.07 -10.22 -24.28
CA SER A 194 7.13 -9.27 -24.85
C SER A 194 6.38 -8.52 -23.76
N MET A 195 5.89 -9.21 -22.73
CA MET A 195 5.16 -8.59 -21.62
C MET A 195 6.02 -7.52 -20.91
N LEU A 196 7.29 -7.82 -20.59
CA LEU A 196 8.19 -6.86 -19.95
C LEU A 196 8.52 -5.68 -20.87
N ASN A 197 8.83 -5.91 -22.14
CA ASN A 197 9.09 -4.83 -23.08
C ASN A 197 7.89 -3.87 -23.18
N HIS A 198 6.66 -4.39 -23.29
CA HIS A 198 5.44 -3.58 -23.38
C HIS A 198 5.08 -2.89 -22.07
N HIS A 199 5.30 -3.54 -20.91
CA HIS A 199 5.02 -2.92 -19.62
C HIS A 199 6.05 -1.83 -19.27
N LEU A 200 7.34 -2.06 -19.54
CA LEU A 200 8.38 -1.06 -19.31
C LEU A 200 8.23 0.10 -20.31
N SER A 201 8.27 -0.16 -21.62
CA SER A 201 8.25 0.94 -22.61
C SER A 201 6.86 1.55 -22.79
N GLY A 202 5.81 0.72 -22.88
CA GLY A 202 4.45 1.16 -23.13
C GLY A 202 3.76 1.67 -21.89
N LEU A 203 3.50 0.78 -20.92
CA LEU A 203 2.70 1.14 -19.74
C LEU A 203 3.41 2.19 -18.86
N LEU A 204 4.68 1.96 -18.48
CA LEU A 204 5.42 2.89 -17.64
C LEU A 204 6.02 4.04 -18.46
N GLY A 205 6.73 3.75 -19.54
CA GLY A 205 7.42 4.74 -20.36
C GLY A 205 6.48 5.75 -21.02
N LEU A 206 5.52 5.30 -21.83
CA LEU A 206 4.53 6.20 -22.45
C LEU A 206 3.59 6.81 -21.42
N GLY A 207 3.30 6.12 -20.31
CA GLY A 207 2.55 6.67 -19.18
C GLY A 207 3.24 7.89 -18.57
N CYS A 208 4.52 7.76 -18.21
CA CYS A 208 5.33 8.87 -17.71
C CYS A 208 5.49 9.99 -18.75
N LEU A 209 5.66 9.65 -20.04
CA LEU A 209 5.80 10.65 -21.10
C LEU A 209 4.51 11.46 -21.28
N ALA A 210 3.36 10.79 -21.33
CA ALA A 210 2.06 11.44 -21.45
C ALA A 210 1.78 12.32 -20.23
N TRP A 211 2.11 11.84 -19.02
CA TRP A 211 1.95 12.62 -17.80
C TRP A 211 2.86 13.84 -17.76
N SER A 212 4.12 13.71 -18.18
CA SER A 212 5.02 14.86 -18.32
C SER A 212 4.46 15.87 -19.32
N GLY A 213 3.90 15.42 -20.44
CA GLY A 213 3.23 16.30 -21.40
C GLY A 213 2.04 17.05 -20.79
N HIS A 214 1.16 16.35 -20.05
CA HIS A 214 0.08 16.98 -19.30
C HIS A 214 0.60 18.03 -18.30
N GLN A 215 1.64 17.67 -17.53
CA GLN A 215 2.23 18.57 -16.56
C GLN A 215 2.80 19.83 -17.20
N ILE A 216 3.57 19.69 -18.29
CA ILE A 216 4.21 20.82 -19.00
C ILE A 216 3.17 21.76 -19.60
N HIS A 217 2.14 21.21 -20.24
CA HIS A 217 1.24 21.99 -21.07
C HIS A 217 -0.03 22.47 -20.37
N ILE A 218 -0.45 21.83 -19.28
CA ILE A 218 -1.70 22.13 -18.57
C ILE A 218 -1.42 22.49 -17.11
N ALA A 219 -0.83 21.57 -16.34
CA ALA A 219 -0.69 21.76 -14.90
C ALA A 219 0.23 22.95 -14.55
N LEU A 220 1.39 23.05 -15.20
CA LEU A 220 2.38 24.10 -14.96
C LEU A 220 1.88 25.53 -15.20
N PRO A 221 1.29 25.87 -16.37
CA PRO A 221 0.81 27.24 -16.60
C PRO A 221 -0.30 27.62 -15.61
N ILE A 222 -1.24 26.71 -15.35
CA ILE A 222 -2.37 26.96 -14.43
C ILE A 222 -1.87 27.15 -12.99
N ASN A 223 -1.02 26.25 -12.49
CA ASN A 223 -0.49 26.38 -11.13
C ASN A 223 0.40 27.61 -10.97
N LYS A 224 1.14 28.02 -12.00
CA LYS A 224 1.93 29.27 -11.95
C LYS A 224 1.04 30.50 -11.76
N LEU A 225 -0.15 30.53 -12.37
CA LEU A 225 -1.13 31.60 -12.19
C LEU A 225 -1.84 31.51 -10.83
N LEU A 226 -2.25 30.30 -10.41
CA LEU A 226 -2.85 30.08 -9.09
C LEU A 226 -1.90 30.47 -7.95
N ASP A 227 -0.61 30.15 -8.07
CA ASP A 227 0.41 30.49 -7.08
C ASP A 227 0.76 32.00 -7.12
N ALA A 228 0.48 32.69 -8.23
CA ALA A 228 0.57 34.14 -8.36
C ALA A 228 -0.67 34.88 -7.82
N GLY A 229 -1.68 34.16 -7.33
CA GLY A 229 -2.90 34.73 -6.75
C GLY A 229 -3.98 35.09 -7.76
N VAL A 230 -3.89 34.61 -9.00
CA VAL A 230 -4.96 34.77 -10.00
C VAL A 230 -6.13 33.88 -9.61
N ALA A 231 -7.33 34.46 -9.57
CA ALA A 231 -8.55 33.73 -9.21
C ALA A 231 -8.84 32.62 -10.23
N SER A 232 -9.36 31.48 -9.77
CA SER A 232 -9.52 30.30 -10.62
C SER A 232 -10.44 30.53 -11.83
N GLN A 233 -11.39 31.46 -11.72
CA GLN A 233 -12.32 31.84 -12.80
C GLN A 233 -11.69 32.76 -13.86
N GLU A 234 -10.58 33.43 -13.53
CA GLU A 234 -9.86 34.33 -14.44
C GLU A 234 -8.74 33.62 -15.21
N ILE A 235 -8.39 32.41 -14.78
CA ILE A 235 -7.36 31.61 -15.45
C ILE A 235 -7.89 31.11 -16.79
N PRO A 236 -7.15 31.33 -17.90
CA PRO A 236 -7.46 30.78 -19.21
C PRO A 236 -7.70 29.27 -19.14
N LEU A 237 -8.67 28.77 -19.90
CA LEU A 237 -8.96 27.33 -19.91
C LEU A 237 -7.76 26.55 -20.47
N PRO A 238 -7.56 25.26 -20.08
CA PRO A 238 -6.40 24.48 -20.50
C PRO A 238 -6.12 24.47 -22.00
N TYR A 239 -7.16 24.45 -22.84
CA TYR A 239 -6.99 24.45 -24.31
C TYR A 239 -6.43 25.77 -24.86
N GLU A 240 -6.60 26.88 -24.14
CA GLU A 240 -6.10 28.19 -24.57
C GLU A 240 -4.58 28.25 -24.47
N PHE A 241 -3.98 27.63 -23.44
CA PHE A 241 -2.52 27.48 -23.34
C PHE A 241 -1.92 26.59 -24.44
N LEU A 242 -2.71 25.62 -24.95
CA LEU A 242 -2.28 24.72 -26.02
C LEU A 242 -2.30 25.40 -27.39
N ILE A 243 -3.32 26.21 -27.67
CA ILE A 243 -3.53 26.81 -28.99
C ILE A 243 -2.82 28.17 -29.09
N ASN A 244 -2.79 28.95 -28.00
CA ASN A 244 -2.20 30.27 -27.98
C ASN A 244 -0.75 30.25 -27.46
N ARG A 245 0.19 30.19 -28.40
CA ARG A 245 1.63 30.18 -28.10
C ARG A 245 2.13 31.47 -27.42
N GLU A 246 1.49 32.61 -27.67
CA GLU A 246 1.84 33.86 -26.98
C GLU A 246 1.52 33.75 -25.49
N LEU A 247 0.38 33.16 -25.14
CA LEU A 247 -0.06 33.01 -23.75
C LEU A 247 0.92 32.17 -22.93
N ILE A 248 1.26 30.97 -23.41
CA ILE A 248 2.25 30.13 -22.72
C ILE A 248 3.65 30.73 -22.78
N GLY A 249 4.00 31.42 -23.88
CA GLY A 249 5.27 32.12 -24.05
C GLY A 249 5.46 33.34 -23.13
N GLN A 250 4.39 33.91 -22.57
CA GLN A 250 4.47 34.93 -21.52
C GLN A 250 4.86 34.32 -20.17
N LEU A 251 4.39 33.11 -19.88
CA LEU A 251 4.73 32.39 -18.65
C LEU A 251 6.11 31.72 -18.74
N TYR A 252 6.43 31.15 -19.88
CA TYR A 252 7.65 30.37 -20.14
C TYR A 252 8.25 30.82 -21.49
N PRO A 253 9.15 31.83 -21.48
CA PRO A 253 9.70 32.43 -22.70
C PRO A 253 10.31 31.44 -23.70
N SER A 254 10.81 30.29 -23.23
CA SER A 254 11.40 29.26 -24.10
C SER A 254 10.41 28.68 -25.13
N PHE A 255 9.11 28.72 -24.84
CA PHE A 255 8.07 28.28 -25.79
C PHE A 255 8.09 29.10 -27.09
N LYS A 256 8.60 30.34 -27.09
CA LYS A 256 8.75 31.17 -28.29
C LYS A 256 9.82 30.64 -29.27
N GLN A 257 10.73 29.77 -28.82
CA GLN A 257 11.73 29.11 -29.66
C GLN A 257 11.19 27.85 -30.35
N GLY A 258 10.17 27.22 -29.77
CA GLY A 258 9.47 26.08 -30.36
C GLY A 258 10.21 24.78 -30.13
N LEU A 259 10.11 23.85 -31.08
CA LEU A 259 10.71 22.52 -30.96
C LEU A 259 12.15 22.43 -31.50
N VAL A 260 12.69 23.53 -32.05
CA VAL A 260 14.06 23.54 -32.58
C VAL A 260 15.09 23.11 -31.51
N PRO A 261 15.05 23.62 -30.26
CA PRO A 261 16.01 23.20 -29.23
C PRO A 261 15.93 21.70 -28.88
N PHE A 262 14.76 21.07 -28.97
CA PHE A 262 14.60 19.63 -28.76
C PHE A 262 15.35 18.81 -29.81
N PHE A 263 15.11 19.10 -31.10
CA PHE A 263 15.72 18.35 -32.22
C PHE A 263 17.19 18.68 -32.46
N SER A 264 17.67 19.84 -32.00
CA SER A 264 19.08 20.24 -32.07
C SER A 264 19.92 19.83 -30.85
N PHE A 265 19.30 19.19 -29.86
CA PHE A 265 19.90 18.86 -28.56
C PHE A 265 20.40 20.07 -27.74
N ASN A 266 19.91 21.28 -28.03
CA ASN A 266 20.15 22.47 -27.20
C ASN A 266 19.14 22.54 -26.03
N TRP A 267 19.12 21.54 -25.16
CA TRP A 267 18.06 21.37 -24.16
C TRP A 267 18.10 22.38 -22.99
N SER A 268 19.19 23.15 -22.83
CA SER A 268 19.28 24.18 -21.79
C SER A 268 18.24 25.29 -21.94
N GLU A 269 17.71 25.48 -23.15
CA GLU A 269 16.64 26.46 -23.42
C GLU A 269 15.34 26.14 -22.66
N TYR A 270 15.09 24.89 -22.27
CA TYR A 270 13.87 24.47 -21.57
C TYR A 270 13.94 24.60 -20.03
N SER A 271 14.95 25.29 -19.51
CA SER A 271 15.20 25.42 -18.07
C SER A 271 14.16 26.24 -17.30
N ASP A 272 13.22 26.89 -17.98
CA ASP A 272 12.13 27.64 -17.35
C ASP A 272 10.94 26.76 -16.93
N PHE A 273 10.73 25.60 -17.55
CA PHE A 273 9.68 24.63 -17.20
C PHE A 273 10.18 23.21 -16.87
N LEU A 274 11.41 22.85 -17.26
CA LEU A 274 12.11 21.62 -16.83
C LEU A 274 13.23 22.00 -15.87
N THR A 275 12.90 22.08 -14.58
CA THR A 275 13.84 22.56 -13.56
C THR A 275 14.48 21.42 -12.78
N PHE A 276 15.48 21.76 -11.97
CA PHE A 276 16.09 20.85 -10.99
C PHE A 276 16.38 21.61 -9.69
N LYS A 277 15.37 22.31 -9.17
CA LYS A 277 15.52 23.19 -8.00
C LYS A 277 15.75 22.40 -6.72
N GLY A 278 15.04 21.28 -6.56
CA GLY A 278 14.95 20.56 -5.31
C GLY A 278 14.12 21.32 -4.27
N GLY A 279 13.92 20.71 -3.10
CA GLY A 279 13.17 21.32 -2.00
C GLY A 279 11.69 21.48 -2.32
N LEU A 280 11.09 22.57 -1.83
CA LEU A 280 9.66 22.83 -1.89
C LEU A 280 9.39 24.24 -2.42
N ASN A 281 8.26 24.39 -3.10
CA ASN A 281 7.70 25.69 -3.47
C ASN A 281 7.25 26.42 -2.18
N PRO A 282 7.82 27.59 -1.85
CA PRO A 282 7.50 28.32 -0.62
C PRO A 282 6.04 28.79 -0.51
N VAL A 283 5.35 28.94 -1.64
CA VAL A 283 3.95 29.39 -1.68
C VAL A 283 3.00 28.25 -1.27
N THR A 284 3.29 27.04 -1.73
CA THR A 284 2.36 25.91 -1.61
C THR A 284 2.82 24.87 -0.60
N GLY A 285 4.10 24.84 -0.23
CA GLY A 285 4.69 23.80 0.62
C GLY A 285 4.77 22.42 -0.05
N GLY A 286 4.46 22.32 -1.35
CA GLY A 286 4.63 21.12 -2.16
C GLY A 286 5.90 21.14 -3.00
N LEU A 287 6.24 20.03 -3.65
CA LEU A 287 7.33 19.96 -4.64
C LEU A 287 7.08 20.93 -5.80
N TRP A 288 8.16 21.41 -6.42
CA TRP A 288 8.05 22.17 -7.66
C TRP A 288 7.47 21.30 -8.77
N LEU A 289 6.32 21.69 -9.33
CA LEU A 289 5.70 20.94 -10.41
C LEU A 289 6.62 20.83 -11.64
N SER A 290 7.51 21.81 -11.86
CA SER A 290 8.50 21.79 -12.95
C SER A 290 9.59 20.74 -12.72
N ASP A 291 9.97 20.49 -11.46
CA ASP A 291 10.85 19.38 -11.09
C ASP A 291 10.11 18.05 -11.29
N THR A 292 8.81 17.96 -10.97
CA THR A 292 8.03 16.74 -11.21
C THR A 292 7.84 16.45 -12.71
N ALA A 293 7.66 17.46 -13.55
CA ALA A 293 7.58 17.31 -15.00
C ALA A 293 8.90 16.77 -15.56
N HIS A 294 10.02 17.34 -15.12
CA HIS A 294 11.35 16.86 -15.49
C HIS A 294 11.62 15.44 -14.98
N HIS A 295 11.19 15.11 -13.75
CA HIS A 295 11.28 13.77 -13.21
C HIS A 295 10.53 12.74 -14.08
N HIS A 296 9.27 13.02 -14.45
CA HIS A 296 8.49 12.12 -15.31
C HIS A 296 9.08 11.98 -16.71
N LEU A 297 9.61 13.06 -17.29
CA LEU A 297 10.29 13.00 -18.58
C LEU A 297 11.54 12.11 -18.51
N ALA A 298 12.36 12.24 -17.46
CA ALA A 298 13.55 11.42 -17.26
C ALA A 298 13.19 9.94 -17.07
N LEU A 299 12.15 9.64 -16.27
CA LEU A 299 11.64 8.28 -16.11
C LEU A 299 11.06 7.70 -17.40
N ALA A 300 10.37 8.53 -18.20
CA ALA A 300 9.85 8.09 -19.48
C ALA A 300 10.97 7.60 -20.40
N VAL A 301 12.05 8.37 -20.54
CA VAL A 301 13.22 7.97 -21.32
C VAL A 301 13.84 6.69 -20.75
N LEU A 302 14.03 6.62 -19.43
CA LEU A 302 14.60 5.44 -18.77
C LEU A 302 13.79 4.17 -19.06
N PHE A 303 12.46 4.23 -18.89
CA PHE A 303 11.58 3.08 -19.07
C PHE A 303 11.38 2.69 -20.53
N ILE A 304 11.31 3.67 -21.45
CA ILE A 304 11.28 3.40 -22.90
C ILE A 304 12.55 2.66 -23.30
N VAL A 305 13.73 3.15 -22.91
CA VAL A 305 15.00 2.49 -23.23
C VAL A 305 15.09 1.10 -22.57
N ALA A 306 14.73 0.97 -21.29
CA ALA A 306 14.73 -0.31 -20.58
C ALA A 306 13.80 -1.35 -21.23
N GLY A 307 12.66 -0.91 -21.76
CA GLY A 307 11.70 -1.77 -22.47
C GLY A 307 12.16 -2.26 -23.84
N HIS A 308 13.38 -1.93 -24.29
CA HIS A 308 14.00 -2.47 -25.50
C HIS A 308 15.13 -3.48 -25.20
N MET A 309 15.29 -3.90 -23.93
CA MET A 309 16.34 -4.82 -23.51
C MET A 309 16.09 -6.28 -23.97
N TYR A 310 14.84 -6.75 -23.97
CA TYR A 310 14.54 -8.17 -24.14
C TYR A 310 14.28 -8.57 -25.60
N ARG A 311 14.80 -9.74 -25.99
CA ARG A 311 14.74 -10.26 -27.36
C ARG A 311 13.30 -10.61 -27.75
N THR A 312 12.88 -10.17 -28.93
CA THR A 312 11.58 -10.53 -29.52
C THR A 312 11.78 -11.07 -30.95
N ASN A 313 10.88 -10.78 -31.90
CA ASN A 313 10.87 -11.39 -33.24
C ASN A 313 12.03 -10.99 -34.16
N TRP A 314 12.75 -9.91 -33.83
CA TRP A 314 13.79 -9.33 -34.67
C TRP A 314 15.22 -9.77 -34.30
N GLY A 315 15.37 -10.71 -33.36
CA GLY A 315 16.66 -11.32 -33.01
C GLY A 315 17.63 -10.44 -32.20
N ILE A 316 17.29 -9.18 -31.95
CA ILE A 316 18.07 -8.23 -31.12
C ILE A 316 17.52 -8.23 -29.69
N GLY A 317 18.40 -8.17 -28.69
CA GLY A 317 18.07 -8.14 -27.26
C GLY A 317 18.46 -9.44 -26.53
N HIS A 318 18.09 -9.52 -25.26
CA HIS A 318 18.42 -10.65 -24.38
C HIS A 318 17.24 -11.60 -24.13
N SER A 319 17.50 -12.91 -24.08
CA SER A 319 16.54 -13.85 -23.48
C SER A 319 16.73 -13.87 -21.96
N MET A 320 15.64 -13.78 -21.20
CA MET A 320 15.70 -13.84 -19.72
C MET A 320 16.27 -15.17 -19.24
N LYS A 321 15.95 -16.26 -19.94
CA LYS A 321 16.46 -17.58 -19.61
C LYS A 321 17.99 -17.65 -19.73
N GLU A 322 18.55 -17.13 -20.82
CA GLU A 322 20.01 -17.07 -21.03
C GLU A 322 20.69 -16.24 -19.95
N ILE A 323 20.13 -15.08 -19.59
CA ILE A 323 20.63 -14.24 -18.49
C ILE A 323 20.67 -15.06 -17.20
N LEU A 324 19.56 -15.66 -16.78
CA LEU A 324 19.49 -16.42 -15.53
C LEU A 324 20.49 -17.59 -15.51
N GLU A 325 20.57 -18.36 -16.58
CA GLU A 325 21.46 -19.53 -16.66
C GLU A 325 22.95 -19.17 -16.67
N ALA A 326 23.31 -17.97 -17.14
CA ALA A 326 24.67 -17.46 -17.11
C ALA A 326 25.13 -17.05 -15.70
N HIS A 327 24.21 -16.64 -14.82
CA HIS A 327 24.55 -16.16 -13.47
C HIS A 327 24.68 -17.31 -12.46
N LYS A 328 25.90 -17.87 -12.38
CA LYS A 328 26.29 -18.96 -11.47
C LYS A 328 27.61 -18.60 -10.76
N GLY A 329 27.76 -19.06 -9.52
CA GLY A 329 28.95 -18.80 -8.72
C GLY A 329 29.39 -20.02 -7.91
N PRO A 330 30.60 -19.99 -7.33
CA PRO A 330 31.19 -21.15 -6.65
C PRO A 330 30.37 -21.63 -5.44
N PHE A 331 29.65 -20.73 -4.76
CA PHE A 331 28.85 -21.06 -3.57
C PHE A 331 27.38 -21.45 -3.90
N THR A 332 26.91 -21.10 -5.10
CA THR A 332 25.48 -21.13 -5.45
C THR A 332 25.07 -22.30 -6.34
N GLY A 333 26.00 -23.23 -6.63
CA GLY A 333 25.71 -24.45 -7.40
C GLY A 333 25.23 -24.13 -8.81
N ALA A 334 24.04 -24.59 -9.18
CA ALA A 334 23.43 -24.30 -10.47
C ALA A 334 22.87 -22.86 -10.61
N GLY A 335 23.07 -21.99 -9.61
CA GLY A 335 22.65 -20.59 -9.66
C GLY A 335 21.15 -20.46 -9.92
N HIS A 336 20.78 -19.64 -10.91
CA HIS A 336 19.38 -19.31 -11.23
C HIS A 336 18.71 -20.28 -12.23
N THR A 337 19.34 -21.40 -12.59
CA THR A 337 18.74 -22.40 -13.48
C THR A 337 17.39 -22.90 -12.94
N GLY A 338 16.37 -22.94 -13.78
CA GLY A 338 15.00 -23.37 -13.43
C GLY A 338 14.06 -22.24 -12.97
N LEU A 339 14.59 -21.04 -12.66
CA LEU A 339 13.75 -19.92 -12.21
C LEU A 339 12.87 -19.34 -13.34
N TYR A 340 13.37 -19.33 -14.58
CA TYR A 340 12.57 -18.92 -15.74
C TYR A 340 11.33 -19.82 -15.90
N GLU A 341 11.51 -21.13 -15.79
CA GLU A 341 10.42 -22.10 -15.85
C GLU A 341 9.44 -21.93 -14.68
N ILE A 342 9.92 -21.69 -13.46
CA ILE A 342 9.04 -21.41 -12.31
C ILE A 342 8.14 -20.20 -12.61
N LEU A 343 8.74 -19.10 -13.04
CA LEU A 343 8.05 -17.83 -13.24
C LEU A 343 7.13 -17.80 -14.47
N THR A 344 7.29 -18.76 -15.39
CA THR A 344 6.41 -18.94 -16.57
C THR A 344 5.35 -20.02 -16.36
N THR A 345 5.45 -20.84 -15.31
CA THR A 345 4.51 -21.96 -15.08
C THR A 345 3.71 -21.85 -13.78
N SER A 346 4.08 -20.95 -12.86
CA SER A 346 3.34 -20.69 -11.62
C SER A 346 2.91 -19.23 -11.51
N TRP A 347 1.59 -19.00 -11.52
CA TRP A 347 1.01 -17.69 -11.21
C TRP A 347 1.22 -17.29 -9.75
N HIS A 348 1.28 -18.27 -8.83
CA HIS A 348 1.56 -18.01 -7.43
C HIS A 348 3.00 -17.54 -7.19
N ALA A 349 3.98 -18.05 -7.93
CA ALA A 349 5.36 -17.55 -7.85
C ALA A 349 5.46 -16.09 -8.30
N GLN A 350 4.79 -15.73 -9.40
CA GLN A 350 4.71 -14.35 -9.89
C GLN A 350 4.00 -13.44 -8.89
N LEU A 351 2.82 -13.85 -8.41
CA LEU A 351 2.03 -13.07 -7.46
C LEU A 351 2.78 -12.87 -6.13
N ALA A 352 3.55 -13.86 -5.67
CA ALA A 352 4.38 -13.76 -4.47
C ALA A 352 5.41 -12.64 -4.59
N ILE A 353 6.16 -12.60 -5.71
CA ILE A 353 7.18 -11.57 -5.97
C ILE A 353 6.51 -10.20 -6.12
N ASN A 354 5.46 -10.13 -6.94
CA ASN A 354 4.78 -8.87 -7.23
C ASN A 354 4.20 -8.24 -5.96
N LEU A 355 3.55 -9.02 -5.10
CA LEU A 355 3.01 -8.52 -3.83
C LEU A 355 4.11 -8.10 -2.84
N ALA A 356 5.23 -8.83 -2.79
CA ALA A 356 6.36 -8.43 -1.95
C ALA A 356 6.94 -7.07 -2.40
N MET A 357 7.09 -6.86 -3.72
CA MET A 357 7.61 -5.62 -4.29
C MET A 357 6.61 -4.46 -4.19
N ILE A 358 5.34 -4.67 -4.55
CA ILE A 358 4.29 -3.65 -4.45
C ILE A 358 4.02 -3.25 -3.00
N GLY A 359 4.04 -4.22 -2.08
CA GLY A 359 3.87 -3.92 -0.66
C GLY A 359 5.01 -3.06 -0.12
N SER A 360 6.25 -3.40 -0.47
CA SER A 360 7.43 -2.60 -0.13
C SER A 360 7.39 -1.22 -0.77
N LEU A 361 6.97 -1.13 -2.04
CA LEU A 361 6.82 0.14 -2.75
C LEU A 361 5.75 1.03 -2.10
N SER A 362 4.62 0.47 -1.67
CA SER A 362 3.58 1.22 -0.94
C SER A 362 4.13 1.83 0.36
N ILE A 363 4.94 1.09 1.12
CA ILE A 363 5.64 1.62 2.31
C ILE A 363 6.62 2.73 1.94
N ILE A 364 7.40 2.56 0.86
CA ILE A 364 8.31 3.60 0.37
C ILE A 364 7.54 4.86 -0.06
N VAL A 365 6.41 4.71 -0.74
CA VAL A 365 5.52 5.83 -1.11
C VAL A 365 5.07 6.58 0.14
N ALA A 366 4.66 5.88 1.20
CA ALA A 366 4.32 6.52 2.47
C ALA A 366 5.48 7.38 3.01
N HIS A 367 6.69 6.81 3.09
CA HIS A 367 7.88 7.50 3.58
C HIS A 367 8.32 8.67 2.69
N HIS A 368 8.20 8.55 1.37
CA HIS A 368 8.59 9.61 0.45
C HIS A 368 7.58 10.75 0.46
N MET A 369 6.27 10.46 0.45
CA MET A 369 5.23 11.49 0.34
C MET A 369 5.18 12.44 1.54
N TYR A 370 5.45 11.96 2.76
CA TYR A 370 5.41 12.87 3.92
C TYR A 370 6.63 13.78 4.00
N ALA A 371 7.80 13.26 3.61
CA ALA A 371 9.07 14.00 3.67
C ALA A 371 9.31 14.86 2.42
N MET A 372 8.66 14.53 1.31
CA MET A 372 8.69 15.27 0.04
C MET A 372 7.26 15.48 -0.47
N PRO A 373 6.46 16.35 0.18
CA PRO A 373 5.04 16.53 -0.15
C PRO A 373 4.84 16.88 -1.63
N PRO A 374 4.27 16.00 -2.46
CA PRO A 374 4.31 16.19 -3.91
C PRO A 374 3.24 17.15 -4.44
N TYR A 375 2.24 17.48 -3.62
CA TYR A 375 1.07 18.25 -4.04
C TYR A 375 1.01 19.63 -3.36
N PRO A 376 0.47 20.67 -4.03
CA PRO A 376 0.28 21.98 -3.43
C PRO A 376 -0.60 21.93 -2.16
N TYR A 377 -0.20 22.62 -1.10
CA TYR A 377 -0.89 22.76 0.19
C TYR A 377 -1.12 21.46 0.97
N ILE A 378 -0.58 20.32 0.51
CA ILE A 378 -0.76 19.05 1.22
C ILE A 378 0.11 18.95 2.48
N ALA A 379 1.22 19.69 2.54
CA ALA A 379 2.16 19.64 3.67
C ALA A 379 1.55 20.24 4.96
N THR A 380 0.75 21.30 4.83
CA THR A 380 0.06 21.96 5.94
C THR A 380 -1.33 21.39 6.24
N ASP A 381 -1.77 20.41 5.44
CA ASP A 381 -2.93 19.57 5.74
C ASP A 381 -2.47 18.31 6.48
N TYR A 382 -2.22 18.47 7.79
CA TYR A 382 -1.68 17.40 8.62
C TYR A 382 -2.59 16.17 8.68
N ALA A 383 -3.91 16.37 8.53
CA ALA A 383 -4.86 15.26 8.52
C ALA A 383 -4.68 14.38 7.29
N THR A 384 -4.52 14.99 6.11
CA THR A 384 -4.23 14.25 4.87
C THR A 384 -2.85 13.57 4.93
N GLN A 385 -1.81 14.23 5.46
CA GLN A 385 -0.48 13.62 5.64
C GLN A 385 -0.52 12.36 6.51
N LEU A 386 -1.17 12.45 7.68
CA LEU A 386 -1.30 11.31 8.59
C LEU A 386 -2.10 10.17 7.98
N SER A 387 -3.18 10.49 7.28
CA SER A 387 -4.02 9.53 6.58
C SER A 387 -3.26 8.78 5.50
N LEU A 388 -2.62 9.50 4.56
CA LEU A 388 -1.92 8.88 3.44
C LEU A 388 -0.74 8.02 3.90
N PHE A 389 0.04 8.50 4.87
CA PHE A 389 1.12 7.72 5.46
C PHE A 389 0.59 6.41 6.05
N THR A 390 -0.40 6.50 6.94
CA THR A 390 -0.98 5.34 7.63
C THR A 390 -1.64 4.36 6.65
N HIS A 391 -2.36 4.88 5.66
CA HIS A 391 -3.05 4.10 4.63
C HIS A 391 -2.06 3.27 3.80
N HIS A 392 -1.03 3.90 3.25
CA HIS A 392 -0.03 3.22 2.43
C HIS A 392 0.84 2.24 3.23
N MET A 393 1.11 2.53 4.49
CA MET A 393 1.80 1.59 5.40
C MET A 393 0.97 0.31 5.62
N TRP A 394 -0.35 0.45 5.88
CA TRP A 394 -1.23 -0.71 6.03
C TRP A 394 -1.34 -1.55 4.76
N ILE A 395 -1.60 -0.91 3.61
CA ILE A 395 -1.64 -1.61 2.32
C ILE A 395 -0.34 -2.36 2.08
N GLY A 396 0.79 -1.71 2.34
CA GLY A 396 2.10 -2.30 2.15
C GLY A 396 2.32 -3.54 3.03
N GLY A 397 1.96 -3.46 4.31
CA GLY A 397 2.02 -4.58 5.24
C GLY A 397 1.16 -5.77 4.79
N PHE A 398 -0.08 -5.53 4.37
CA PHE A 398 -0.95 -6.59 3.84
C PHE A 398 -0.39 -7.25 2.58
N CYS A 399 0.12 -6.46 1.63
CA CYS A 399 0.75 -6.98 0.41
C CYS A 399 2.00 -7.81 0.72
N VAL A 400 2.89 -7.36 1.62
CA VAL A 400 4.09 -8.12 2.00
C VAL A 400 3.73 -9.48 2.60
N VAL A 401 2.74 -9.54 3.50
CA VAL A 401 2.26 -10.80 4.07
C VAL A 401 1.60 -11.68 3.00
N GLY A 402 0.82 -11.08 2.08
CA GLY A 402 0.24 -11.77 0.93
C GLY A 402 1.31 -12.36 0.00
N GLY A 403 2.43 -11.66 -0.21
CA GLY A 403 3.56 -12.16 -0.97
C GLY A 403 4.14 -13.44 -0.37
N ALA A 404 4.35 -13.46 0.95
CA ALA A 404 4.78 -14.67 1.65
C ALA A 404 3.74 -15.80 1.63
N ALA A 405 2.45 -15.47 1.74
CA ALA A 405 1.37 -16.44 1.62
C ALA A 405 1.40 -17.15 0.26
N HIS A 406 1.51 -16.40 -0.83
CA HIS A 406 1.62 -16.95 -2.18
C HIS A 406 2.95 -17.67 -2.42
N GLY A 407 4.04 -17.24 -1.78
CA GLY A 407 5.30 -17.99 -1.77
C GLY A 407 5.15 -19.38 -1.14
N ALA A 408 4.39 -19.50 -0.05
CA ALA A 408 4.10 -20.79 0.56
C ALA A 408 3.11 -21.63 -0.29
N ILE A 409 2.11 -21.01 -0.91
CA ILE A 409 1.19 -21.71 -1.83
C ILE A 409 1.99 -22.30 -3.01
N PHE A 410 2.89 -21.51 -3.62
CA PHE A 410 3.83 -21.97 -4.64
C PHE A 410 4.64 -23.19 -4.15
N MET A 411 5.22 -23.11 -2.95
CA MET A 411 6.01 -24.21 -2.37
C MET A 411 5.20 -25.49 -2.19
N VAL A 412 3.89 -25.39 -1.90
CA VAL A 412 3.01 -26.56 -1.73
C VAL A 412 2.57 -27.12 -3.09
N ARG A 413 2.05 -26.27 -3.98
CA ARG A 413 1.33 -26.70 -5.19
C ARG A 413 2.24 -26.89 -6.41
N ASP A 414 3.16 -25.95 -6.63
CA ASP A 414 3.82 -25.80 -7.94
C ASP A 414 5.32 -26.13 -7.91
N TYR A 415 5.94 -26.10 -6.72
CA TYR A 415 7.35 -26.40 -6.57
C TYR A 415 7.66 -27.88 -6.89
N ASN A 416 8.56 -28.07 -7.86
CA ASN A 416 9.06 -29.38 -8.26
C ASN A 416 10.56 -29.52 -7.92
N PRO A 417 10.94 -30.39 -6.96
CA PRO A 417 12.33 -30.59 -6.59
C PRO A 417 13.23 -31.05 -7.75
N ALA A 418 12.71 -31.90 -8.65
CA ALA A 418 13.51 -32.44 -9.75
C ALA A 418 13.95 -31.36 -10.75
N LYS A 419 13.12 -30.33 -10.95
CA LYS A 419 13.44 -29.19 -11.82
C LYS A 419 14.32 -28.13 -11.14
N ASN A 420 14.44 -28.18 -9.82
CA ASN A 420 15.17 -27.20 -9.01
C ASN A 420 16.45 -27.78 -8.39
N TYR A 421 16.90 -28.94 -8.84
CA TYR A 421 18.01 -29.64 -8.21
C TYR A 421 19.28 -28.77 -8.15
N ASN A 422 19.79 -28.56 -6.94
CA ASN A 422 21.02 -27.80 -6.67
C ASN A 422 21.07 -26.36 -7.22
N ASN A 423 19.92 -25.76 -7.52
CA ASN A 423 19.81 -24.32 -7.78
C ASN A 423 19.68 -23.52 -6.47
N LEU A 424 19.56 -22.20 -6.56
CA LEU A 424 19.43 -21.33 -5.39
C LEU A 424 18.28 -21.71 -4.47
N LEU A 425 17.09 -21.99 -5.02
CA LEU A 425 15.89 -22.30 -4.23
C LEU A 425 16.05 -23.61 -3.45
N ASP A 426 16.53 -24.67 -4.10
CA ASP A 426 16.83 -25.95 -3.43
C ASP A 426 17.91 -25.79 -2.35
N ARG A 427 18.96 -25.02 -2.62
CA ARG A 427 20.02 -24.76 -1.64
C ARG A 427 19.46 -24.09 -0.40
N VAL A 428 18.64 -23.04 -0.53
CA VAL A 428 17.97 -22.37 0.59
C VAL A 428 17.14 -23.36 1.42
N VAL A 429 16.37 -24.23 0.77
CA VAL A 429 15.58 -25.26 1.48
C VAL A 429 16.47 -26.22 2.26
N ARG A 430 17.65 -26.60 1.74
CA ARG A 430 18.58 -27.53 2.41
C ARG A 430 19.21 -27.00 3.69
N HIS A 431 19.36 -25.69 3.85
CA HIS A 431 19.90 -25.08 5.09
C HIS A 431 18.89 -24.21 5.83
N ARG A 432 17.58 -24.47 5.62
CA ARG A 432 16.47 -23.74 6.26
C ARG A 432 16.54 -23.70 7.79
N ASP A 433 17.03 -24.76 8.43
CA ASP A 433 17.21 -24.82 9.89
C ASP A 433 18.23 -23.77 10.35
N SER A 434 19.32 -23.56 9.59
CA SER A 434 20.32 -22.53 9.89
C SER A 434 19.72 -21.13 9.74
N ILE A 435 19.01 -20.86 8.64
CA ILE A 435 18.38 -19.55 8.41
C ILE A 435 17.41 -19.21 9.55
N ILE A 436 16.51 -20.14 9.90
CA ILE A 436 15.49 -19.89 10.93
C ILE A 436 16.10 -19.80 12.33
N SER A 437 17.12 -20.60 12.67
CA SER A 437 17.77 -20.52 13.99
C SER A 437 18.53 -19.21 14.19
N HIS A 438 19.25 -18.72 13.17
CA HIS A 438 19.93 -17.42 13.23
C HIS A 438 18.93 -16.28 13.32
N LEU A 439 17.88 -16.31 12.50
CA LEU A 439 16.85 -15.27 12.54
C LEU A 439 16.08 -15.26 13.88
N ASN A 440 15.84 -16.44 14.48
CA ASN A 440 15.30 -16.54 15.82
C ASN A 440 16.23 -15.88 16.86
N TRP A 441 17.53 -16.16 16.81
CA TRP A 441 18.51 -15.51 17.69
C TRP A 441 18.51 -13.98 17.50
N VAL A 442 18.49 -13.49 16.26
CA VAL A 442 18.40 -12.04 15.98
C VAL A 442 17.12 -11.45 16.57
N CYS A 443 15.97 -12.12 16.46
CA CYS A 443 14.72 -11.65 17.05
C CYS A 443 14.80 -11.56 18.58
N ILE A 444 15.39 -12.56 19.24
CA ILE A 444 15.60 -12.56 20.69
C ILE A 444 16.55 -11.43 21.08
N PHE A 445 17.67 -11.28 20.38
CA PHE A 445 18.65 -10.22 20.60
C PHE A 445 17.98 -8.84 20.47
N LEU A 446 17.29 -8.58 19.36
CA LEU A 446 16.60 -7.32 19.13
C LEU A 446 15.52 -7.07 20.18
N GLY A 447 14.74 -8.08 20.57
CA GLY A 447 13.72 -7.94 21.62
C GLY A 447 14.31 -7.48 22.96
N PHE A 448 15.39 -8.13 23.42
CA PHE A 448 16.06 -7.73 24.66
C PHE A 448 16.73 -6.36 24.58
N HIS A 449 17.39 -6.04 23.46
CA HIS A 449 18.18 -4.81 23.30
C HIS A 449 17.39 -3.63 22.69
N SER A 450 16.08 -3.77 22.52
CA SER A 450 15.18 -2.66 22.15
C SER A 450 14.08 -2.51 23.21
N PHE A 451 13.15 -3.44 23.29
CA PHE A 451 12.04 -3.38 24.25
C PHE A 451 12.52 -3.48 25.71
N GLY A 452 13.57 -4.24 25.97
CA GLY A 452 14.20 -4.27 27.30
C GLY A 452 14.72 -2.91 27.76
N LEU A 453 15.16 -2.04 26.84
CA LEU A 453 15.60 -0.67 27.17
C LEU A 453 14.44 0.20 27.66
N TYR A 454 13.23 0.00 27.10
CA TYR A 454 12.03 0.69 27.56
C TYR A 454 11.67 0.28 28.99
N ILE A 455 11.69 -1.01 29.30
CA ILE A 455 11.41 -1.52 30.66
C ILE A 455 12.47 -1.02 31.65
N HIS A 456 13.75 -1.04 31.26
CA HIS A 456 14.84 -0.44 32.04
C HIS A 456 14.55 1.02 32.36
N ASN A 457 14.18 1.81 31.34
CA ASN A 457 13.88 3.23 31.49
C ASN A 457 12.63 3.48 32.37
N ASP A 458 11.56 2.70 32.23
CA ASP A 458 10.39 2.77 33.12
C ASP A 458 10.80 2.52 34.57
N THR A 459 11.63 1.50 34.80
CA THR A 459 12.12 1.13 36.14
C THR A 459 13.00 2.22 36.74
N MET A 460 13.99 2.72 36.00
CA MET A 460 14.90 3.78 36.48
C MET A 460 14.14 5.07 36.76
N ARG A 461 13.17 5.42 35.90
CA ARG A 461 12.30 6.59 36.11
C ARG A 461 11.46 6.43 37.38
N ALA A 462 10.85 5.26 37.59
CA ALA A 462 10.05 4.98 38.78
C ALA A 462 10.88 4.98 40.07
N LEU A 463 12.15 4.56 40.01
CA LEU A 463 13.09 4.61 41.13
C LEU A 463 13.67 6.01 41.39
N GLY A 464 13.26 7.05 40.64
CA GLY A 464 13.81 8.39 40.76
C GLY A 464 15.25 8.53 40.26
N ARG A 465 15.74 7.57 39.47
CA ARG A 465 17.11 7.49 38.96
C ARG A 465 17.19 7.96 37.49
N ALA A 466 16.73 9.18 37.24
CA ALA A 466 16.71 9.74 35.89
C ALA A 466 18.09 9.78 35.17
N PRO A 467 19.23 10.02 35.85
CA PRO A 467 20.55 9.98 35.21
C PRO A 467 20.95 8.59 34.66
N ASP A 468 20.38 7.50 35.20
CA ASP A 468 20.67 6.12 34.79
C ASP A 468 19.78 5.61 33.65
N MET A 469 18.92 6.49 33.12
CA MET A 469 18.09 6.19 31.96
C MET A 469 18.88 6.32 30.66
N PHE A 470 18.53 5.50 29.67
CA PHE A 470 18.91 5.75 28.29
C PHE A 470 18.10 6.94 27.75
N SER A 471 18.75 8.09 27.62
CA SER A 471 18.14 9.34 27.18
C SER A 471 19.21 10.31 26.68
N ASP A 472 18.80 11.40 26.02
CA ASP A 472 19.74 12.43 25.57
C ASP A 472 20.40 13.20 26.73
N THR A 473 19.82 13.15 27.94
CA THR A 473 20.29 13.84 29.15
C THR A 473 20.88 12.90 30.21
N GLY A 474 20.75 11.59 30.04
CA GLY A 474 21.32 10.53 30.88
C GLY A 474 22.41 9.80 30.11
N ILE A 475 22.16 8.52 29.77
CA ILE A 475 23.05 7.69 28.95
C ILE A 475 22.60 7.76 27.47
N PRO A 476 23.29 8.51 26.60
CA PRO A 476 22.81 8.73 25.23
C PRO A 476 23.10 7.55 24.31
N LEU A 477 22.10 7.14 23.52
CA LEU A 477 22.26 6.17 22.43
C LEU A 477 21.93 6.88 21.11
N LYS A 478 22.89 7.65 20.60
CA LYS A 478 22.66 8.49 19.41
C LYS A 478 22.68 7.65 18.12
N PRO A 479 21.74 7.90 17.18
CA PRO A 479 21.74 7.23 15.87
C PRO A 479 22.76 7.88 14.92
N ILE A 480 24.04 7.75 15.22
CA ILE A 480 25.14 8.45 14.52
C ILE A 480 25.17 8.21 13.01
N PHE A 481 24.80 7.01 12.57
CA PHE A 481 24.77 6.67 11.14
C PHE A 481 23.67 7.43 10.41
N ALA A 482 22.46 7.50 10.99
CA ALA A 482 21.36 8.26 10.39
C ALA A 482 21.65 9.77 10.36
N GLN A 483 22.23 10.31 11.43
CA GLN A 483 22.68 11.71 11.48
C GLN A 483 23.76 12.01 10.43
N THR A 484 24.67 11.07 10.21
CA THR A 484 25.69 11.19 9.16
C THR A 484 25.06 11.23 7.77
N ILE A 485 24.07 10.37 7.50
CA ILE A 485 23.32 10.39 6.22
C ILE A 485 22.53 11.69 6.06
N GLN A 486 21.89 12.21 7.11
CA GLN A 486 21.23 13.51 7.10
C GLN A 486 22.21 14.63 6.70
N ASN A 487 23.40 14.64 7.31
CA ASN A 487 24.43 15.62 6.98
C ASN A 487 24.92 15.49 5.54
N LEU A 488 25.12 14.26 5.03
CA LEU A 488 25.52 14.05 3.63
C LEU A 488 24.47 14.60 2.65
N HIS A 489 23.18 14.41 2.92
CA HIS A 489 22.12 14.97 2.10
C HIS A 489 22.03 16.49 2.21
N LEU A 490 22.24 17.05 3.41
CA LEU A 490 22.24 18.49 3.63
C LEU A 490 23.36 19.21 2.85
N ILE A 491 24.55 18.61 2.80
CA ILE A 491 25.70 19.19 2.07
C ILE A 491 25.75 18.77 0.60
N ALA A 492 24.81 17.97 0.11
CA ALA A 492 24.81 17.49 -1.26
C ALA A 492 24.64 18.61 -2.31
N PRO A 493 23.73 19.58 -2.17
CA PRO A 493 23.55 20.66 -3.15
C PRO A 493 24.86 21.41 -3.36
N THR A 494 25.17 21.74 -4.62
CA THR A 494 26.43 22.40 -5.06
C THR A 494 27.73 21.61 -4.84
N ASN A 495 27.68 20.44 -4.17
CA ASN A 495 28.84 19.58 -3.92
C ASN A 495 28.68 18.23 -4.63
N THR A 496 28.13 17.20 -3.97
CA THR A 496 27.90 15.89 -4.60
C THR A 496 26.72 15.89 -5.57
N ALA A 497 25.88 16.93 -5.52
CA ALA A 497 24.83 17.25 -6.49
C ALA A 497 25.02 18.71 -7.00
N PRO A 498 26.01 18.98 -7.89
CA PRO A 498 26.39 20.33 -8.28
C PRO A 498 25.25 21.19 -8.87
N ASN A 499 24.32 20.55 -9.58
CA ASN A 499 23.24 21.22 -10.29
C ASN A 499 21.95 21.36 -9.45
N ALA A 500 21.89 20.74 -8.27
CA ALA A 500 20.76 20.91 -7.36
C ALA A 500 20.93 22.19 -6.55
N LEU A 501 19.88 23.01 -6.47
CA LEU A 501 19.92 24.26 -5.71
C LEU A 501 19.68 24.04 -4.21
N THR A 502 18.86 23.06 -3.86
CA THR A 502 18.48 22.76 -2.47
C THR A 502 18.45 21.25 -2.22
N THR A 503 18.31 20.86 -0.95
CA THR A 503 18.22 19.46 -0.51
C THR A 503 17.01 18.76 -1.15
N ALA A 504 17.10 17.44 -1.35
CA ALA A 504 15.97 16.63 -1.79
C ALA A 504 14.78 16.69 -0.80
N SER A 505 15.06 16.87 0.49
CA SER A 505 14.04 17.08 1.52
C SER A 505 14.61 17.91 2.67
N TYR A 506 13.83 18.88 3.15
CA TYR A 506 14.16 19.68 4.33
C TYR A 506 14.12 18.87 5.64
N ILE A 507 13.66 17.63 5.61
CA ILE A 507 13.68 16.75 6.79
C ILE A 507 15.11 16.33 7.17
N PHE A 508 16.03 16.31 6.20
CA PHE A 508 17.44 16.00 6.43
C PHE A 508 18.21 17.17 7.06
N GLY A 509 17.69 18.40 6.95
CA GLY A 509 18.36 19.62 7.38
C GLY A 509 17.95 20.83 6.54
N GLY A 510 18.41 22.01 6.93
CA GLY A 510 18.12 23.27 6.25
C GLY A 510 17.09 24.12 6.99
N ASP A 511 16.42 25.01 6.25
CA ASP A 511 15.48 25.98 6.81
C ASP A 511 14.08 25.39 7.05
N ILE A 512 13.31 26.07 7.90
CA ILE A 512 11.90 25.76 8.13
C ILE A 512 11.10 26.34 6.97
N VAL A 513 10.24 25.52 6.34
CA VAL A 513 9.29 25.97 5.33
C VAL A 513 7.90 26.06 5.97
N SER A 514 7.29 27.23 5.92
CA SER A 514 5.95 27.50 6.44
C SER A 514 5.02 28.03 5.36
N VAL A 515 3.76 27.64 5.40
CA VAL A 515 2.69 28.20 4.55
C VAL A 515 1.60 28.74 5.48
N GLY A 516 1.34 30.04 5.39
CA GLY A 516 0.55 30.75 6.38
C GLY A 516 1.22 30.68 7.76
N SER A 517 0.44 30.40 8.80
CA SER A 517 0.95 30.23 10.17
C SER A 517 1.41 28.80 10.50
N LYS A 518 1.36 27.86 9.54
CA LYS A 518 1.66 26.44 9.76
C LYS A 518 3.01 26.04 9.17
N ILE A 519 3.64 25.07 9.81
CA ILE A 519 4.89 24.48 9.34
C ILE A 519 4.57 23.43 8.28
N ALA A 520 5.02 23.64 7.04
CA ALA A 520 4.92 22.63 5.99
C ALA A 520 5.91 21.50 6.25
N ILE A 521 7.18 21.86 6.50
CA ILE A 521 8.24 20.91 6.86
C ILE A 521 9.36 21.62 7.63
N MET A 522 10.07 20.88 8.46
CA MET A 522 11.29 21.33 9.12
C MET A 522 12.26 20.16 9.37
N PRO A 523 13.53 20.44 9.68
CA PRO A 523 14.52 19.39 9.97
C PRO A 523 14.10 18.47 11.11
N MET A 524 14.12 17.16 10.86
CA MET A 524 13.83 16.15 11.88
C MET A 524 15.10 15.80 12.63
N LYS A 525 15.23 16.30 13.86
CA LYS A 525 16.32 15.90 14.75
C LYS A 525 16.12 14.46 15.23
N LEU A 526 17.16 13.64 15.12
CA LEU A 526 17.16 12.25 15.57
C LEU A 526 17.99 12.11 16.85
N GLY A 527 17.35 11.71 17.95
CA GLY A 527 17.96 11.51 19.27
C GLY A 527 17.89 10.07 19.76
N THR A 528 18.08 9.88 21.07
CA THR A 528 18.01 8.55 21.72
C THR A 528 16.63 7.90 21.59
N ALA A 529 15.56 8.70 21.65
CA ALA A 529 14.20 8.20 21.46
C ALA A 529 13.98 7.61 20.06
N ASP A 530 14.50 8.29 19.03
CA ASP A 530 14.46 7.80 17.66
C ASP A 530 15.29 6.52 17.50
N PHE A 531 16.47 6.44 18.12
CA PHE A 531 17.28 5.21 18.11
C PHE A 531 16.50 4.01 18.70
N MET A 532 15.86 4.19 19.85
CA MET A 532 15.11 3.13 20.53
C MET A 532 13.94 2.63 19.66
N VAL A 533 13.12 3.54 19.12
CA VAL A 533 11.93 3.14 18.34
C VAL A 533 12.30 2.51 17.00
N HIS A 534 13.39 2.93 16.35
CA HIS A 534 13.87 2.28 15.13
C HIS A 534 14.34 0.83 15.38
N HIS A 535 14.91 0.54 16.54
CA HIS A 535 15.25 -0.84 16.91
C HIS A 535 14.01 -1.68 17.25
N ILE A 536 12.93 -1.06 17.75
CA ILE A 536 11.62 -1.72 17.85
C ILE A 536 11.07 -2.05 16.46
N HIS A 537 11.14 -1.12 15.50
CA HIS A 537 10.73 -1.41 14.12
C HIS A 537 11.53 -2.57 13.53
N ALA A 538 12.86 -2.57 13.71
CA ALA A 538 13.70 -3.67 13.27
C ALA A 538 13.26 -4.98 13.93
N PHE A 539 13.04 -5.00 15.25
CA PHE A 539 12.56 -6.16 15.97
C PHE A 539 11.24 -6.71 15.39
N THR A 540 10.21 -5.86 15.26
CA THR A 540 8.88 -6.30 14.80
C THR A 540 8.89 -6.76 13.35
N ILE A 541 9.68 -6.12 12.48
CA ILE A 541 9.87 -6.56 11.09
C ILE A 541 10.57 -7.92 11.05
N HIS A 542 11.66 -8.11 11.80
CA HIS A 542 12.40 -9.38 11.81
C HIS A 542 11.56 -10.54 12.34
N VAL A 543 10.71 -10.32 13.35
CA VAL A 543 9.78 -11.35 13.84
C VAL A 543 8.70 -11.66 12.79
N THR A 544 8.17 -10.65 12.11
CA THR A 544 7.23 -10.86 11.00
C THR A 544 7.87 -11.71 9.90
N VAL A 545 9.11 -11.38 9.50
CA VAL A 545 9.88 -12.16 8.51
C VAL A 545 10.16 -13.57 9.03
N LEU A 546 10.52 -13.76 10.30
CA LEU A 546 10.76 -15.07 10.91
C LEU A 546 9.55 -15.98 10.74
N ILE A 547 8.37 -15.49 11.08
CA ILE A 547 7.12 -16.25 11.01
C ILE A 547 6.80 -16.62 9.56
N LEU A 548 6.83 -15.63 8.66
CA LEU A 548 6.47 -15.81 7.26
C LEU A 548 7.47 -16.72 6.53
N LEU A 549 8.77 -16.46 6.67
CA LEU A 549 9.82 -17.25 6.05
C LEU A 549 9.84 -18.69 6.56
N LYS A 550 9.62 -18.90 7.86
CA LYS A 550 9.43 -20.25 8.43
C LYS A 550 8.21 -20.93 7.81
N GLY A 551 7.11 -20.21 7.63
CA GLY A 551 5.91 -20.72 6.94
C GLY A 551 6.22 -21.22 5.53
N VAL A 552 6.98 -20.46 4.74
CA VAL A 552 7.38 -20.82 3.37
C VAL A 552 8.34 -22.02 3.35
N LEU A 553 9.43 -21.97 4.13
CA LEU A 553 10.49 -22.99 4.09
C LEU A 553 10.08 -24.35 4.67
N TYR A 554 9.10 -24.38 5.58
CA TYR A 554 8.58 -25.60 6.21
C TYR A 554 7.18 -25.99 5.72
N ALA A 555 6.71 -25.38 4.63
CA ALA A 555 5.42 -25.70 4.02
C ALA A 555 5.36 -27.15 3.52
N ARG A 556 6.45 -27.65 2.93
CA ARG A 556 6.49 -28.98 2.32
C ARG A 556 6.78 -30.12 3.29
N SER A 557 7.65 -29.87 4.26
CA SER A 557 8.11 -30.88 5.22
C SER A 557 8.73 -30.22 6.45
N SER A 558 8.77 -30.95 7.54
CA SER A 558 9.45 -30.59 8.78
C SER A 558 9.93 -31.85 9.50
N LYS A 559 10.78 -31.70 10.53
CA LYS A 559 11.20 -32.86 11.36
C LYS A 559 10.00 -33.54 12.04
N LEU A 560 8.96 -32.78 12.39
CA LEU A 560 7.77 -33.29 13.08
C LEU A 560 6.76 -33.96 12.14
N ILE A 561 6.54 -33.36 10.97
CA ILE A 561 5.61 -33.83 9.93
C ILE A 561 6.38 -33.87 8.60
N PRO A 562 6.91 -35.04 8.20
CA PRO A 562 7.71 -35.19 6.99
C PRO A 562 6.90 -35.01 5.69
N ASP A 563 5.64 -35.42 5.69
CA ASP A 563 4.74 -35.48 4.53
C ASP A 563 3.75 -34.30 4.44
N LYS A 564 4.10 -33.16 5.08
CA LYS A 564 3.21 -32.00 5.22
C LYS A 564 2.65 -31.48 3.89
N ALA A 565 3.39 -31.57 2.79
CA ALA A 565 2.93 -31.18 1.46
C ALA A 565 1.62 -31.88 1.05
N ASN A 566 1.41 -33.13 1.49
CA ASN A 566 0.20 -33.91 1.17
C ASN A 566 -1.05 -33.40 1.90
N LEU A 567 -0.88 -32.74 3.06
CA LEU A 567 -1.96 -32.10 3.82
C LEU A 567 -2.41 -30.79 3.17
N GLY A 568 -1.61 -30.25 2.24
CA GLY A 568 -1.90 -29.02 1.51
C GLY A 568 -1.47 -27.75 2.25
N PHE A 569 -1.87 -26.60 1.72
CA PHE A 569 -1.50 -25.28 2.26
C PHE A 569 -2.35 -24.89 3.47
N ARG A 570 -3.66 -25.16 3.40
CA ARG A 570 -4.69 -24.70 4.33
C ARG A 570 -5.31 -25.88 5.07
N PHE A 571 -4.78 -26.23 6.24
CA PHE A 571 -5.28 -27.27 7.13
C PHE A 571 -5.00 -26.90 8.60
N PRO A 572 -5.81 -27.36 9.58
CA PRO A 572 -5.72 -26.84 10.95
C PRO A 572 -4.62 -27.46 11.84
N CYS A 573 -4.37 -28.76 11.67
CA CYS A 573 -3.40 -29.59 12.41
C CYS A 573 -3.29 -30.99 11.77
N ASP A 574 -2.37 -31.82 12.27
CA ASP A 574 -2.22 -33.27 12.01
C ASP A 574 -2.57 -34.07 13.29
N GLY A 575 -3.70 -33.72 13.92
CA GLY A 575 -4.18 -34.35 15.15
C GLY A 575 -3.42 -34.00 16.45
N PRO A 576 -3.88 -34.53 17.60
CA PRO A 576 -3.29 -34.25 18.92
C PRO A 576 -2.03 -35.07 19.23
N GLY A 577 -1.64 -36.00 18.36
CA GLY A 577 -0.44 -36.83 18.55
C GLY A 577 0.85 -36.01 18.58
N ARG A 578 1.97 -36.66 18.94
CA ARG A 578 3.32 -36.04 19.00
C ARG A 578 3.40 -34.80 19.91
N GLY A 579 2.55 -34.72 20.95
CA GLY A 579 2.47 -33.59 21.88
C GLY A 579 1.56 -32.45 21.41
N GLY A 580 0.90 -32.58 20.24
CA GLY A 580 0.01 -31.59 19.65
C GLY A 580 0.62 -30.92 18.41
N THR A 581 -0.12 -30.90 17.30
CA THR A 581 0.35 -30.39 16.00
C THR A 581 -0.47 -29.19 15.50
N CYS A 582 -1.00 -28.39 16.42
CA CYS A 582 -1.76 -27.18 16.09
C CYS A 582 -0.88 -26.18 15.31
N GLN A 583 -1.49 -25.51 14.32
CA GLN A 583 -0.89 -24.37 13.61
C GLN A 583 0.42 -24.69 12.85
N VAL A 584 0.58 -25.93 12.40
CA VAL A 584 1.76 -26.37 11.63
C VAL A 584 1.68 -26.05 10.14
N SER A 585 0.50 -25.68 9.62
CA SER A 585 0.30 -25.34 8.21
C SER A 585 0.94 -24.00 7.85
N ALA A 586 1.26 -23.80 6.57
CA ALA A 586 1.79 -22.51 6.14
C ALA A 586 0.71 -21.40 6.19
N TRP A 587 -0.57 -21.75 5.99
CA TRP A 587 -1.69 -20.83 6.20
C TRP A 587 -1.71 -20.29 7.64
N ASP A 588 -1.43 -21.14 8.64
CA ASP A 588 -1.36 -20.71 10.04
C ASP A 588 -0.17 -19.79 10.32
N HIS A 589 0.93 -19.91 9.57
CA HIS A 589 2.05 -18.95 9.66
C HIS A 589 1.65 -17.60 9.05
N VAL A 590 0.84 -17.57 7.99
CA VAL A 590 0.26 -16.31 7.48
C VAL A 590 -0.68 -15.69 8.51
N PHE A 591 -1.52 -16.50 9.15
CA PHE A 591 -2.39 -16.07 10.26
C PHE A 591 -1.58 -15.41 11.39
N LEU A 592 -0.49 -16.03 11.86
CA LEU A 592 0.40 -15.43 12.87
C LEU A 592 1.15 -14.20 12.35
N GLY A 593 1.59 -14.24 11.09
CA GLY A 593 2.31 -13.15 10.45
C GLY A 593 1.47 -11.88 10.34
N LEU A 594 0.15 -12.00 10.18
CA LEU A 594 -0.76 -10.85 10.15
C LEU A 594 -0.87 -10.13 11.51
N PHE A 595 -0.81 -10.84 12.64
CA PHE A 595 -0.73 -10.18 13.96
C PHE A 595 0.58 -9.41 14.16
N TRP A 596 1.69 -9.97 13.69
CA TRP A 596 3.00 -9.32 13.81
C TRP A 596 3.18 -8.17 12.82
N MET A 597 2.62 -8.29 11.61
CA MET A 597 2.50 -7.17 10.69
C MET A 597 1.65 -6.06 11.32
N TYR A 598 0.50 -6.40 11.92
CA TYR A 598 -0.32 -5.44 12.67
C TYR A 598 0.45 -4.72 13.77
N ASN A 599 1.17 -5.48 14.59
CA ASN A 599 2.00 -4.91 15.64
C ASN A 599 3.09 -3.99 15.06
N SER A 600 3.81 -4.45 14.03
CA SER A 600 4.88 -3.70 13.40
C SER A 600 4.40 -2.38 12.79
N ILE A 601 3.33 -2.42 11.99
CA ILE A 601 2.80 -1.23 11.33
C ILE A 601 2.22 -0.27 12.38
N SER A 602 1.51 -0.77 13.39
CA SER A 602 0.93 0.07 14.46
C SER A 602 2.01 0.88 15.19
N VAL A 603 3.15 0.26 15.53
CA VAL A 603 4.25 0.99 16.17
C VAL A 603 4.85 2.03 15.23
N VAL A 604 5.04 1.72 13.94
CA VAL A 604 5.59 2.68 12.97
C VAL A 604 4.67 3.89 12.80
N ILE A 605 3.36 3.69 12.71
CA ILE A 605 2.40 4.80 12.55
C ILE A 605 2.20 5.59 13.84
N PHE A 606 2.31 4.96 15.02
CA PHE A 606 2.33 5.68 16.30
C PHE A 606 3.60 6.52 16.44
N HIS A 607 4.75 5.98 16.06
CA HIS A 607 6.00 6.74 15.97
C HIS A 607 5.86 7.94 15.04
N PHE A 608 5.37 7.72 13.82
CA PHE A 608 5.15 8.79 12.86
C PHE A 608 4.24 9.88 13.43
N SER A 609 3.04 9.49 13.91
CA SER A 609 2.05 10.43 14.45
C SER A 609 2.61 11.27 15.60
N TRP A 610 3.29 10.63 16.56
CA TRP A 610 3.83 11.34 17.71
C TRP A 610 5.02 12.23 17.34
N LYS A 611 5.96 11.70 16.55
CA LYS A 611 7.15 12.45 16.11
C LYS A 611 6.76 13.69 15.34
N MET A 612 5.83 13.57 14.40
CA MET A 612 5.36 14.70 13.60
C MET A 612 4.67 15.75 14.47
N GLN A 613 3.76 15.38 15.38
CA GLN A 613 3.09 16.33 16.27
C GLN A 613 4.00 16.94 17.36
N SER A 614 5.10 16.29 17.72
CA SER A 614 6.03 16.77 18.76
C SER A 614 7.10 17.69 18.21
N ASP A 615 7.71 17.33 17.10
CA ASP A 615 8.99 17.91 16.68
C ASP A 615 8.93 18.58 15.29
N ILE A 616 7.82 18.45 14.56
CA ILE A 616 7.68 18.97 13.18
C ILE A 616 6.48 19.90 13.05
N TRP A 617 5.27 19.36 13.16
CA TRP A 617 4.03 20.09 12.99
C TRP A 617 3.77 21.04 14.14
N GLY A 618 3.26 22.21 13.79
CA GLY A 618 2.99 23.29 14.73
C GLY A 618 2.63 24.57 14.01
N SER A 619 2.63 25.66 14.78
CA SER A 619 2.50 27.01 14.28
C SER A 619 3.81 27.79 14.38
N ILE A 620 3.98 28.76 13.49
CA ILE A 620 5.08 29.72 13.52
C ILE A 620 4.52 31.13 13.76
N ALA A 621 5.04 31.79 14.78
CA ALA A 621 4.70 33.19 15.07
C ALA A 621 5.42 34.14 14.09
N PRO A 622 4.93 35.37 13.90
CA PRO A 622 5.63 36.38 13.07
C PRO A 622 7.06 36.67 13.52
N THR A 623 7.40 36.41 14.79
CA THR A 623 8.76 36.53 15.35
C THR A 623 9.68 35.37 14.97
N GLY A 624 9.20 34.36 14.24
CA GLY A 624 9.91 33.13 13.89
C GLY A 624 9.88 32.04 14.99
N THR A 625 9.18 32.27 16.10
CA THR A 625 9.08 31.30 17.19
C THR A 625 8.15 30.15 16.81
N VAL A 626 8.65 28.92 16.89
CA VAL A 626 7.88 27.69 16.61
C VAL A 626 7.19 27.18 17.87
N SER A 627 5.91 26.85 17.74
CA SER A 627 5.12 26.15 18.76
C SER A 627 4.56 24.85 18.20
N HIS A 628 5.19 23.72 18.55
CA HIS A 628 4.73 22.40 18.15
C HIS A 628 3.41 22.00 18.83
N ILE A 629 2.62 21.13 18.17
CA ILE A 629 1.30 20.69 18.67
C ILE A 629 1.40 20.09 20.08
N THR A 630 2.48 19.35 20.37
CA THR A 630 2.69 18.71 21.69
C THR A 630 3.94 19.23 22.43
N GLY A 631 4.52 20.34 21.97
CA GLY A 631 5.59 21.05 22.70
C GLY A 631 6.92 20.28 22.86
N GLY A 632 7.31 19.46 21.88
CA GLY A 632 8.61 18.77 21.92
C GLY A 632 8.73 17.67 22.99
N ASN A 633 7.61 17.07 23.39
CA ASN A 633 7.59 16.08 24.48
C ASN A 633 8.17 14.70 24.09
N PHE A 634 8.37 14.40 22.81
CA PHE A 634 8.81 13.10 22.31
C PHE A 634 10.17 12.67 22.89
N ALA A 635 11.16 13.58 22.91
CA ALA A 635 12.53 13.25 23.32
C ALA A 635 12.65 12.72 24.76
N GLN A 636 11.75 13.14 25.66
CA GLN A 636 11.75 12.72 27.07
C GLN A 636 10.70 11.64 27.36
N SER A 637 9.56 11.67 26.68
CA SER A 637 8.45 10.76 26.97
C SER A 637 8.54 9.44 26.19
N ALA A 638 8.99 9.47 24.94
CA ALA A 638 9.04 8.29 24.06
C ALA A 638 10.16 7.29 24.40
N LEU A 639 10.84 7.49 25.53
CA LEU A 639 11.89 6.62 26.09
C LEU A 639 11.34 5.53 27.04
N THR A 640 10.07 5.63 27.42
CA THR A 640 9.39 4.75 28.40
C THR A 640 8.02 4.32 27.88
N ILE A 641 7.57 3.10 28.18
CA ILE A 641 6.22 2.63 27.83
C ILE A 641 5.16 3.50 28.52
N ASN A 642 5.41 3.92 29.77
CA ASN A 642 4.50 4.85 30.46
C ASN A 642 4.34 6.18 29.71
N GLY A 643 5.39 6.67 29.04
CA GLY A 643 5.29 7.88 28.22
C GLY A 643 4.43 7.70 26.97
N TRP A 644 4.58 6.58 26.26
CA TRP A 644 3.68 6.21 25.15
C TRP A 644 2.22 6.08 25.61
N LEU A 645 1.99 5.55 26.82
CA LEU A 645 0.66 5.46 27.38
C LEU A 645 0.10 6.83 27.77
N ARG A 646 0.85 7.63 28.54
CA ARG A 646 0.37 8.88 29.15
C ARG A 646 0.33 10.06 28.17
N ASP A 647 1.44 10.34 27.51
CA ASP A 647 1.63 11.58 26.75
C ASP A 647 1.25 11.45 25.28
N PHE A 648 1.16 10.21 24.79
CA PHE A 648 0.65 9.90 23.45
C PHE A 648 -0.77 9.35 23.52
N LEU A 649 -0.98 8.09 23.95
CA LEU A 649 -2.30 7.45 23.87
C LEU A 649 -3.35 8.17 24.71
N TRP A 650 -3.12 8.37 26.00
CA TRP A 650 -4.09 8.98 26.92
C TRP A 650 -4.34 10.44 26.55
N ALA A 651 -3.29 11.25 26.42
CA ALA A 651 -3.44 12.68 26.12
C ALA A 651 -4.10 12.93 24.76
N GLN A 652 -3.70 12.21 23.71
CA GLN A 652 -4.21 12.43 22.35
C GLN A 652 -5.56 11.74 22.10
N ALA A 653 -6.00 10.82 22.97
CA ALA A 653 -7.34 10.23 22.87
C ALA A 653 -8.44 11.19 23.35
N SER A 654 -8.09 12.31 23.97
CA SER A 654 -9.06 13.30 24.45
C SER A 654 -10.05 13.75 23.37
N GLN A 655 -9.57 13.99 22.14
CA GLN A 655 -10.43 14.43 21.03
C GLN A 655 -11.44 13.35 20.63
N VAL A 656 -11.02 12.08 20.52
CA VAL A 656 -11.91 11.01 20.05
C VAL A 656 -13.03 10.73 21.04
N ILE A 657 -12.74 10.78 22.35
CA ILE A 657 -13.72 10.49 23.41
C ILE A 657 -14.62 11.69 23.75
N GLN A 658 -14.19 12.92 23.45
CA GLN A 658 -14.98 14.15 23.65
C GLN A 658 -15.65 14.65 22.36
N SER A 659 -15.63 13.86 21.29
CA SER A 659 -16.18 14.25 19.99
C SER A 659 -17.71 14.24 19.91
N TYR A 660 -18.40 13.66 20.88
CA TYR A 660 -19.86 13.57 20.93
C TYR A 660 -20.48 14.97 21.01
N GLY A 661 -21.56 15.20 20.26
CA GLY A 661 -22.15 16.54 20.14
C GLY A 661 -21.44 17.46 19.13
N SER A 662 -20.49 16.93 18.35
CA SER A 662 -19.85 17.63 17.22
C SER A 662 -19.92 16.81 15.93
N ALA A 663 -19.48 17.40 14.82
CA ALA A 663 -19.34 16.70 13.54
C ALA A 663 -18.34 15.53 13.57
N LEU A 664 -17.44 15.48 14.57
CA LEU A 664 -16.47 14.40 14.75
C LEU A 664 -17.03 13.21 15.53
N SER A 665 -18.28 13.27 16.00
CA SER A 665 -18.92 12.22 16.82
C SER A 665 -18.94 10.84 16.15
N ALA A 666 -18.99 10.77 14.81
CA ALA A 666 -18.84 9.52 14.07
C ALA A 666 -17.52 8.80 14.37
N TYR A 667 -16.43 9.53 14.58
CA TYR A 667 -15.15 8.92 14.97
C TYR A 667 -15.21 8.33 16.38
N GLY A 668 -15.87 9.00 17.34
CA GLY A 668 -16.10 8.43 18.68
C GLY A 668 -16.95 7.15 18.65
N LEU A 669 -17.99 7.12 17.81
CA LEU A 669 -18.83 5.93 17.60
C LEU A 669 -18.04 4.77 16.98
N ILE A 670 -17.28 5.03 15.91
CA ILE A 670 -16.45 4.00 15.26
C ILE A 670 -15.33 3.54 16.19
N PHE A 671 -14.75 4.43 17.01
CA PHE A 671 -13.75 4.07 18.01
C PHE A 671 -14.29 3.00 18.97
N LEU A 672 -15.48 3.19 19.54
CA LEU A 672 -16.10 2.20 20.42
C LEU A 672 -16.53 0.93 19.67
N GLY A 673 -17.12 1.07 18.48
CA GLY A 673 -17.52 -0.06 17.65
C GLY A 673 -16.34 -0.93 17.24
N ALA A 674 -15.20 -0.33 16.94
CA ALA A 674 -13.96 -1.02 16.59
C ALA A 674 -13.34 -1.73 17.80
N HIS A 675 -13.36 -1.14 19.00
CA HIS A 675 -12.99 -1.84 20.23
C HIS A 675 -13.88 -3.07 20.48
N PHE A 676 -15.19 -2.93 20.27
CA PHE A 676 -16.13 -4.04 20.38
C PHE A 676 -15.79 -5.17 19.39
N ILE A 677 -15.55 -4.83 18.12
CA ILE A 677 -15.16 -5.80 17.08
C ILE A 677 -13.84 -6.49 17.43
N TRP A 678 -12.86 -5.73 17.94
CA TRP A 678 -11.58 -6.29 18.39
C TRP A 678 -11.77 -7.27 19.54
N ALA A 679 -12.55 -6.93 20.57
CA ALA A 679 -12.82 -7.82 21.69
C ALA A 679 -13.65 -9.05 21.26
N PHE A 680 -14.63 -8.85 20.37
CA PHE A 680 -15.43 -9.93 19.78
C PHE A 680 -14.56 -10.95 19.04
N SER A 681 -13.48 -10.50 18.41
CA SER A 681 -12.51 -11.37 17.74
C SER A 681 -11.88 -12.40 18.69
N LEU A 682 -11.62 -12.01 19.94
CA LEU A 682 -10.96 -12.85 20.94
C LEU A 682 -11.80 -14.09 21.28
N MET A 683 -13.13 -13.99 21.19
CA MET A 683 -14.02 -15.14 21.34
C MET A 683 -13.64 -16.27 20.39
N PHE A 684 -13.34 -15.97 19.12
CA PHE A 684 -12.95 -16.98 18.13
C PHE A 684 -11.50 -17.43 18.27
N LEU A 685 -10.62 -16.54 18.74
CA LEU A 685 -9.18 -16.83 18.87
C LEU A 685 -8.87 -17.70 20.09
N PHE A 686 -9.63 -17.55 21.18
CA PHE A 686 -9.40 -18.27 22.43
C PHE A 686 -10.26 -19.51 22.61
N SER A 687 -11.34 -19.67 21.83
CA SER A 687 -12.21 -20.85 21.90
C SER A 687 -11.96 -21.86 20.77
N GLY A 688 -12.49 -23.07 20.96
CA GLY A 688 -12.40 -24.16 19.99
C GLY A 688 -13.76 -24.56 19.43
N ARG A 689 -13.76 -25.14 18.23
CA ARG A 689 -14.97 -25.60 17.52
C ARG A 689 -15.85 -26.56 18.34
N GLY A 690 -15.25 -27.45 19.13
CA GLY A 690 -15.96 -28.51 19.86
C GLY A 690 -17.07 -27.94 20.76
N TYR A 691 -16.71 -26.98 21.61
CA TYR A 691 -17.66 -26.28 22.49
C TYR A 691 -18.85 -25.68 21.72
N TRP A 692 -18.60 -24.96 20.64
CA TRP A 692 -19.65 -24.34 19.83
C TRP A 692 -20.52 -25.36 19.10
N GLN A 693 -19.96 -26.50 18.69
CA GLN A 693 -20.70 -27.55 18.01
C GLN A 693 -21.68 -28.23 18.97
N GLU A 694 -21.27 -28.52 20.21
CA GLU A 694 -22.12 -29.09 21.25
C GLU A 694 -23.25 -28.12 21.65
N LEU A 695 -22.93 -26.83 21.78
CA LEU A 695 -23.95 -25.80 22.03
C LEU A 695 -25.00 -25.74 20.90
N ILE A 696 -24.55 -25.79 19.64
CA ILE A 696 -25.45 -25.84 18.48
C ILE A 696 -26.34 -27.09 18.53
N GLU A 697 -25.84 -28.22 19.00
CA GLU A 697 -26.64 -29.45 19.11
C GLU A 697 -27.79 -29.29 20.11
N SER A 698 -27.57 -28.64 21.26
CA SER A 698 -28.65 -28.29 22.20
C SER A 698 -29.68 -27.33 21.56
N ILE A 699 -29.22 -26.34 20.79
CA ILE A 699 -30.11 -25.41 20.08
C ILE A 699 -30.94 -26.12 19.00
N VAL A 700 -30.31 -27.01 18.23
CA VAL A 700 -30.98 -27.81 17.19
C VAL A 700 -32.01 -28.76 17.80
N TRP A 701 -31.71 -29.35 18.96
CA TRP A 701 -32.70 -30.13 19.72
C TRP A 701 -33.95 -29.31 20.03
N ALA A 702 -33.78 -28.07 20.51
CA ALA A 702 -34.90 -27.17 20.79
C ALA A 702 -35.71 -26.84 19.51
N HIS A 703 -35.03 -26.55 18.39
CA HIS A 703 -35.67 -26.26 17.11
C HIS A 703 -36.45 -27.45 16.55
N ASN A 704 -35.91 -28.67 16.70
CA ASN A 704 -36.60 -29.90 16.30
C ASN A 704 -37.88 -30.11 17.11
N LYS A 705 -37.86 -29.79 18.41
CA LYS A 705 -39.04 -29.95 19.28
C LYS A 705 -40.22 -29.10 18.82
N ILE A 706 -39.97 -27.92 18.26
CA ILE A 706 -40.98 -27.01 17.71
C ILE A 706 -41.10 -27.06 16.17
N LYS A 707 -40.42 -28.02 15.51
CA LYS A 707 -40.46 -28.24 14.05
C LYS A 707 -40.03 -27.04 13.19
N VAL A 708 -39.09 -26.23 13.67
CA VAL A 708 -38.51 -25.09 12.91
C VAL A 708 -37.03 -25.28 12.58
N ALA A 709 -36.51 -26.51 12.68
CA ALA A 709 -35.13 -26.81 12.32
C ALA A 709 -34.92 -26.69 10.81
N PRO A 710 -33.84 -26.03 10.35
CA PRO A 710 -33.57 -25.88 8.92
C PRO A 710 -33.13 -27.20 8.28
N ALA A 711 -33.46 -27.38 7.00
CA ALA A 711 -33.04 -28.56 6.22
C ALA A 711 -31.52 -28.63 6.00
N ILE A 712 -30.86 -27.46 5.89
CA ILE A 712 -29.40 -27.37 5.85
C ILE A 712 -28.89 -27.46 7.28
N GLN A 713 -28.11 -28.49 7.58
CA GLN A 713 -27.69 -28.75 8.96
C GLN A 713 -26.72 -27.66 9.47
N PRO A 714 -27.04 -26.98 10.60
CA PRO A 714 -26.17 -25.97 11.17
C PRO A 714 -24.94 -26.63 11.80
N ARG A 715 -23.77 -26.12 11.42
CA ARG A 715 -22.47 -26.53 11.93
C ARG A 715 -21.70 -25.33 12.42
N ALA A 716 -20.97 -25.52 13.53
CA ALA A 716 -19.96 -24.56 13.94
C ALA A 716 -18.91 -24.41 12.83
N LEU A 717 -18.32 -23.22 12.73
CA LEU A 717 -17.27 -22.89 11.78
C LEU A 717 -16.14 -23.95 11.82
N SER A 718 -15.51 -24.21 10.68
CA SER A 718 -14.30 -25.04 10.68
C SER A 718 -13.19 -24.38 11.51
N ILE A 719 -12.20 -25.15 11.95
CA ILE A 719 -11.09 -24.59 12.78
C ILE A 719 -10.37 -23.46 12.03
N THR A 720 -10.07 -23.66 10.75
CA THR A 720 -9.46 -22.63 9.90
C THR A 720 -10.37 -21.42 9.71
N GLN A 721 -11.69 -21.62 9.56
CA GLN A 721 -12.65 -20.51 9.48
C GLN A 721 -12.73 -19.74 10.79
N GLY A 722 -12.74 -20.41 11.95
CA GLY A 722 -12.69 -19.75 13.25
C GLY A 722 -11.46 -18.86 13.42
N ARG A 723 -10.28 -19.37 13.01
CA ARG A 723 -9.04 -18.59 12.95
C ARG A 723 -9.15 -17.40 12.00
N ALA A 724 -9.70 -17.60 10.79
CA ALA A 724 -9.86 -16.54 9.79
C ALA A 724 -10.82 -15.44 10.26
N VAL A 725 -11.96 -15.82 10.84
CA VAL A 725 -12.96 -14.90 11.40
C VAL A 725 -12.36 -14.13 12.58
N GLY A 726 -11.70 -14.81 13.52
CA GLY A 726 -11.00 -14.17 14.62
C GLY A 726 -9.95 -13.17 14.14
N LEU A 727 -9.09 -13.56 13.20
CA LEU A 727 -8.08 -12.65 12.65
C LEU A 727 -8.69 -11.45 11.92
N ALA A 728 -9.72 -11.67 11.10
CA ALA A 728 -10.38 -10.60 10.35
C ALA A 728 -10.98 -9.54 11.28
N HIS A 729 -11.67 -9.96 12.34
CA HIS A 729 -12.24 -9.04 13.33
C HIS A 729 -11.16 -8.38 14.18
N TYR A 730 -10.07 -9.09 14.50
CA TYR A 730 -8.95 -8.52 15.24
C TYR A 730 -8.31 -7.36 14.46
N LEU A 731 -8.01 -7.57 13.18
CA LEU A 731 -7.43 -6.54 12.31
C LEU A 731 -8.42 -5.39 12.07
N LEU A 732 -9.69 -5.70 11.76
CA LEU A 732 -10.72 -4.69 11.54
C LEU A 732 -10.91 -3.80 12.76
N GLY A 733 -11.04 -4.39 13.95
CA GLY A 733 -11.21 -3.65 15.19
C GLY A 733 -9.95 -2.87 15.60
N GLY A 734 -8.77 -3.46 15.46
CA GLY A 734 -7.50 -2.79 15.80
C GLY A 734 -7.17 -1.62 14.87
N ILE A 735 -7.32 -1.81 13.55
CA ILE A 735 -7.08 -0.76 12.55
C ILE A 735 -8.18 0.31 12.65
N GLY A 736 -9.46 -0.09 12.78
CA GLY A 736 -10.59 0.84 12.93
C GLY A 736 -10.45 1.73 14.17
N THR A 737 -9.98 1.17 15.29
CA THR A 737 -9.68 1.92 16.52
C THR A 737 -8.62 2.98 16.28
N THR A 738 -7.51 2.60 15.64
CA THR A 738 -6.40 3.51 15.35
C THR A 738 -6.79 4.58 14.35
N TRP A 739 -7.57 4.21 13.32
CA TRP A 739 -8.10 5.13 12.32
C TRP A 739 -8.98 6.22 12.95
N SER A 740 -9.94 5.84 13.81
CA SER A 740 -10.79 6.82 14.51
C SER A 740 -10.00 7.70 15.47
N PHE A 741 -9.04 7.12 16.20
CA PHE A 741 -8.14 7.85 17.08
C PHE A 741 -7.34 8.91 16.32
N PHE A 742 -6.67 8.52 15.24
CA PHE A 742 -5.85 9.42 14.44
C PHE A 742 -6.66 10.54 13.79
N LEU A 743 -7.78 10.20 13.14
CA LEU A 743 -8.55 11.21 12.42
C LEU A 743 -9.23 12.21 13.35
N ALA A 744 -9.87 11.74 14.43
CA ALA A 744 -10.44 12.65 15.41
C ALA A 744 -9.37 13.55 16.03
N ARG A 745 -8.19 13.00 16.35
CA ARG A 745 -7.06 13.76 16.90
C ARG A 745 -6.61 14.84 15.93
N ILE A 746 -6.18 14.45 14.73
CA ILE A 746 -5.45 15.35 13.83
C ILE A 746 -6.35 16.39 13.20
N ILE A 747 -7.63 16.09 12.96
CA ILE A 747 -8.60 17.08 12.45
C ILE A 747 -8.81 18.19 13.48
N SER A 748 -8.85 17.87 14.78
CA SER A 748 -9.08 18.86 15.84
C SER A 748 -7.89 19.74 16.16
N VAL A 749 -6.65 19.31 15.88
CA VAL A 749 -5.42 20.05 16.25
C VAL A 749 -4.60 20.52 15.06
N GLY A 750 -5.06 20.23 13.84
CA GLY A 750 -4.24 20.19 12.64
C GLY A 750 -4.33 21.35 11.67
#